data_AF-A0A428WNA5-F1
#
_entry.id   AF-A0A428WNA5-F1
#
_cell.length_a   1.000
_cell.length_b   1.000
_cell.length_c   1.000
_cell.angle_alpha   90.00
_cell.angle_beta   90.00
_cell.angle_gamma   90.00
#
_symmetry.space_group_name_H-M   'P 1'
#
loop_
_entity.id
_entity.type
_entity.pdbx_description
1 polymer ?
#
loop_
_entity_poly.entity_id
_entity_poly.type
_entity_poly.pdbx_seq_one_letter_code
_entity_poly.pdbx_strand_id
1 'polypeptide(L)'
;MRARKLRTGLALLAAAALGLTAGSVPASAADYERLLNGTFSGGTIDPWWAGSGTTGRVTAGEFCTDVTGGTANGYDALAGQNGVPFEAGQQYTLTFDAHATTAQQISAVAGEAVSPYRQISRTDLTVTPATQHFTVTFTSTLDFPNAGNGQLAFWFGGQAANNTVCLDNISLIGGVIPPGGLPPTSGIRVNQESYTPGLPKKATVISDSATALTWTLKNSAGAAVATGQTRPRGADAASGEKVHEIDFSAYDTAGTGYTLTVGSETSFPFDISADGLKKLRYDSLAFFYHQRSGIAIDARYAGAAYARPAGHLNVAPNQGDNNVPCRSDLNCGYTLDVRGGWYDAGDQGKYVVNGGIATWELLDEYERALRMGDASALGDGKLAIPEQGNGVPDILDEARWEVDFLLEMQVPDGKPNAGMVHHKIHDAQWTSLPTRPDQDSQPRRLSPPSTAATLNMAAVAAQASRLWRTIDPAYSAKLLAAAEKAYAAAKANPNVLADPNDGTGGGTYSDNTVTDEFYWAAAELYTTTGKSAYRSDVTGSSLYRGASFTTHGFDWGSTGALGDITLALVSNDLPAADVAAIKTAITTTADSHLAQMAAMGYPAPYRTADGTYEWGSNGLVANNGVVLGLAYDFTKQDKYRDGAFQAMDYLLGRNPANYSYVSGHGDQAVQNVHHRFWAHELDPSLPTAPPGALSGGPNSGLQDPTAARLLAGCAPQRCFVDDIQAYSVNEVAINWNSALAWLANWTAEKSPSTVDTTPPAAAGEPAVSAVAGTSATVTWAASSDPESGIKGYDVVSVTGAARKVLATVTGTTATLTGLTPSTAYTLVVVARNGAGLAGPDSPSAQFTTLPDKPAGGCAVTYTANTWNSGFTAALTLTNTGTTAWTTWALKFSFPGSQKVTQGWSATWSQSGPDVTATAMPWNGSVAPGKSVPIGFNGSYTGTNSNPAAFTVNGKACG
;
A
#
# COMPACT_ATOMS: atom_id res chain seq x y z
N MET A 1 77.06 30.99 22.35
CA MET A 1 76.75 30.83 20.91
C MET A 1 77.33 29.48 20.47
N ARG A 2 76.67 28.51 19.84
CA ARG A 2 75.35 28.33 19.21
C ARG A 2 75.05 26.81 19.26
N ALA A 3 73.80 26.42 19.53
CA ALA A 3 73.41 25.05 19.89
C ALA A 3 73.17 24.13 18.67
N ARG A 4 73.77 22.94 18.69
CA ARG A 4 73.46 21.76 17.84
C ARG A 4 73.68 20.51 18.68
N LYS A 5 72.73 19.58 18.71
CA LYS A 5 72.96 18.21 19.21
C LYS A 5 72.49 17.19 18.18
N LEU A 6 73.47 16.70 17.42
CA LEU A 6 73.55 15.34 16.89
C LEU A 6 74.23 14.46 17.97
N ARG A 7 73.84 13.18 18.06
CA ARG A 7 74.57 12.03 18.65
C ARG A 7 73.56 10.86 18.70
N THR A 8 73.83 9.60 18.35
CA THR A 8 75.05 8.87 17.98
C THR A 8 74.55 7.52 17.44
N GLY A 9 75.21 6.95 16.43
CA GLY A 9 74.95 5.56 15.99
C GLY A 9 75.84 4.55 16.72
N LEU A 10 75.37 3.30 16.77
CA LEU A 10 76.18 2.08 16.82
C LEU A 10 75.31 0.91 16.30
N ALA A 11 75.84 0.11 15.37
CA ALA A 11 75.18 -1.02 14.73
C ALA A 11 75.46 -2.33 15.46
N LEU A 12 74.50 -3.28 15.48
CA LEU A 12 74.79 -4.70 15.72
C LEU A 12 73.66 -5.63 15.23
N LEU A 13 74.10 -6.57 14.39
CA LEU A 13 73.60 -7.89 13.97
C LEU A 13 72.12 -8.30 14.19
N ALA A 14 71.55 -8.77 13.07
CA ALA A 14 70.28 -9.46 12.96
C ALA A 14 70.27 -10.80 13.72
N ALA A 15 69.27 -10.96 14.59
CA ALA A 15 68.81 -12.23 15.12
C ALA A 15 67.28 -12.28 15.01
N ALA A 16 66.78 -13.32 14.36
CA ALA A 16 65.36 -13.58 14.21
C ALA A 16 64.72 -13.88 15.59
N ALA A 17 63.72 -13.09 15.96
CA ALA A 17 62.80 -13.38 17.05
C ALA A 17 61.38 -13.19 16.52
N LEU A 18 60.61 -14.29 16.48
CA LEU A 18 59.21 -14.30 16.11
C LEU A 18 58.42 -13.36 17.03
N GLY A 19 57.90 -12.27 16.46
CA GLY A 19 56.81 -11.53 17.08
C GLY A 19 55.54 -12.38 16.96
N LEU A 20 55.05 -12.88 18.09
CA LEU A 20 53.72 -13.45 18.21
C LEU A 20 52.70 -12.38 17.79
N THR A 21 52.19 -12.52 16.56
CA THR A 21 50.90 -11.94 16.19
C THR A 21 49.87 -12.54 17.14
N ALA A 22 49.23 -11.71 17.95
CA ALA A 22 47.99 -12.08 18.60
C ALA A 22 47.01 -12.43 17.47
N GLY A 23 46.87 -13.73 17.19
CA GLY A 23 45.84 -14.22 16.28
C GLY A 23 44.50 -13.75 16.82
N SER A 24 43.69 -13.16 15.95
CA SER A 24 42.25 -13.06 16.16
C SER A 24 41.76 -14.43 16.60
N VAL A 25 41.26 -14.54 17.83
CA VAL A 25 40.52 -15.72 18.27
C VAL A 25 39.36 -15.86 17.27
N PRO A 26 39.20 -17.00 16.57
CA PRO A 26 38.01 -17.19 15.74
C PRO A 26 36.80 -17.00 16.64
N ALA A 27 35.84 -16.19 16.20
CA ALA A 27 34.59 -16.03 16.92
C ALA A 27 34.02 -17.43 17.23
N SER A 28 33.62 -17.66 18.48
CA SER A 28 32.94 -18.88 18.88
C SER A 28 31.73 -19.08 17.95
N ALA A 29 31.56 -20.29 17.41
CA ALA A 29 30.30 -20.68 16.77
C ALA A 29 29.14 -20.35 17.73
N ALA A 30 28.08 -19.75 17.21
CA ALA A 30 26.82 -19.59 17.91
C ALA A 30 25.97 -20.85 17.70
N ASP A 31 25.04 -21.14 18.61
CA ASP A 31 24.20 -22.34 18.59
C ASP A 31 23.04 -22.22 17.57
N TYR A 32 23.35 -21.97 16.29
CA TYR A 32 22.36 -21.90 15.22
C TYR A 32 22.08 -23.28 14.64
N GLU A 33 20.84 -23.75 14.80
CA GLU A 33 20.31 -24.91 14.05
C GLU A 33 20.24 -24.60 12.55
N ARG A 34 20.77 -25.49 11.73
CA ARG A 34 20.87 -25.33 10.27
C ARG A 34 19.89 -26.21 9.51
N LEU A 35 19.36 -27.26 10.12
CA LEU A 35 18.40 -28.16 9.51
C LEU A 35 16.96 -27.86 9.92
N LEU A 36 16.05 -28.23 9.04
CA LEU A 36 14.62 -28.16 9.24
C LEU A 36 14.03 -29.54 9.53
N ASN A 37 12.93 -29.55 10.29
CA ASN A 37 12.12 -30.75 10.52
C ASN A 37 12.95 -32.00 10.92
N GLY A 38 14.00 -31.81 11.73
CA GLY A 38 14.88 -32.91 12.14
C GLY A 38 14.22 -33.95 13.04
N THR A 39 13.11 -33.58 13.69
CA THR A 39 12.33 -34.42 14.61
C THR A 39 11.14 -35.10 13.95
N PHE A 40 10.80 -34.74 12.71
CA PHE A 40 9.67 -35.27 11.93
C PHE A 40 8.30 -35.30 12.66
N SER A 41 8.15 -34.51 13.73
CA SER A 41 6.98 -34.51 14.60
C SER A 41 5.72 -33.96 13.92
N GLY A 42 5.89 -33.24 12.82
CA GLY A 42 4.81 -32.74 11.98
C GLY A 42 4.19 -33.78 11.04
N GLY A 43 4.71 -35.02 10.99
CA GLY A 43 4.16 -36.08 10.14
C GLY A 43 4.45 -35.95 8.64
N THR A 44 5.21 -34.93 8.23
CA THR A 44 5.71 -34.73 6.87
C THR A 44 7.23 -34.88 6.82
N ILE A 45 7.76 -35.30 5.68
CA ILE A 45 9.21 -35.31 5.44
C ILE A 45 9.72 -33.92 5.05
N ASP A 46 8.86 -33.02 4.55
CA ASP A 46 9.30 -31.72 4.05
C ASP A 46 10.05 -30.91 5.11
N PRO A 47 11.16 -30.23 4.75
CA PRO A 47 11.74 -30.06 3.41
C PRO A 47 12.80 -31.13 3.05
N TRP A 48 12.79 -32.29 3.72
CA TRP A 48 13.65 -33.41 3.35
C TRP A 48 13.13 -34.08 2.08
N TRP A 49 14.05 -34.41 1.18
CA TRP A 49 13.77 -35.13 -0.04
C TRP A 49 14.32 -36.56 0.02
N ALA A 50 13.68 -37.46 -0.70
CA ALA A 50 14.15 -38.80 -1.00
C ALA A 50 14.49 -38.88 -2.49
N GLY A 51 15.74 -39.23 -2.81
CA GLY A 51 16.25 -39.27 -4.17
C GLY A 51 15.90 -40.56 -4.93
N SER A 52 16.54 -40.76 -6.08
CA SER A 52 16.44 -42.03 -6.80
C SER A 52 16.88 -43.20 -5.93
N GLY A 53 16.22 -44.35 -6.07
CA GLY A 53 16.53 -45.56 -5.29
C GLY A 53 15.97 -45.57 -3.86
N THR A 54 15.29 -44.49 -3.43
CA THR A 54 14.67 -44.39 -2.12
C THR A 54 13.18 -44.03 -2.17
N THR A 55 12.45 -44.33 -1.10
CA THR A 55 11.10 -43.81 -0.86
C THR A 55 11.00 -43.37 0.59
N GLY A 56 10.85 -42.07 0.81
CA GLY A 56 10.79 -41.45 2.13
C GLY A 56 9.36 -41.34 2.65
N ARG A 57 9.18 -41.56 3.96
CA ARG A 57 7.91 -41.30 4.67
C ARG A 57 8.19 -40.99 6.14
N VAL A 58 7.24 -40.32 6.80
CA VAL A 58 7.23 -40.28 8.26
C VAL A 58 6.46 -41.48 8.79
N THR A 59 7.05 -42.25 9.70
CA THR A 59 6.39 -43.35 10.39
C THR A 59 6.69 -43.24 11.88
N ALA A 60 5.64 -43.20 12.71
CA ALA A 60 5.78 -43.05 14.16
C ALA A 60 6.60 -41.82 14.62
N GLY A 61 6.62 -40.76 13.80
CA GLY A 61 7.41 -39.56 14.08
C GLY A 61 8.88 -39.63 13.63
N GLU A 62 9.29 -40.66 12.90
CA GLU A 62 10.65 -40.81 12.37
C GLU A 62 10.65 -40.73 10.83
N PHE A 63 11.75 -40.23 10.25
CA PHE A 63 11.96 -40.27 8.80
C PHE A 63 12.50 -41.64 8.36
N CYS A 64 11.59 -42.48 7.87
CA CYS A 64 11.92 -43.80 7.37
C CYS A 64 12.05 -43.80 5.85
N THR A 65 13.19 -44.29 5.39
CA THR A 65 13.52 -44.42 3.98
C THR A 65 13.59 -45.89 3.60
N ASP A 66 12.74 -46.32 2.66
CA ASP A 66 12.91 -47.62 2.01
C ASP A 66 14.01 -47.50 0.96
N VAL A 67 15.03 -48.34 1.08
CA VAL A 67 16.26 -48.31 0.27
C VAL A 67 16.28 -49.52 -0.65
N THR A 68 16.44 -49.27 -1.95
CA THR A 68 16.53 -50.33 -2.95
C THR A 68 17.92 -50.98 -2.94
N GLY A 69 17.97 -52.32 -2.84
CA GLY A 69 19.19 -53.11 -2.93
C GLY A 69 19.68 -53.30 -4.37
N GLY A 70 20.89 -53.86 -4.52
CA GLY A 70 21.53 -54.10 -5.81
C GLY A 70 22.18 -52.86 -6.43
N THR A 71 22.39 -51.80 -5.65
CA THR A 71 23.06 -50.56 -6.06
C THR A 71 24.58 -50.67 -5.94
N ALA A 72 25.33 -49.91 -6.75
CA ALA A 72 26.79 -50.00 -6.82
C ALA A 72 27.50 -48.99 -5.91
N ASN A 73 26.94 -47.79 -5.74
CA ASN A 73 27.50 -46.70 -4.97
C ASN A 73 26.58 -46.26 -3.83
N GLY A 74 27.17 -45.65 -2.78
CA GLY A 74 26.41 -45.06 -1.67
C GLY A 74 25.40 -44.00 -2.09
N TYR A 75 25.73 -43.19 -3.10
CA TYR A 75 24.89 -42.13 -3.63
C TYR A 75 23.88 -42.62 -4.69
N ASP A 76 23.81 -43.93 -4.99
CA ASP A 76 22.76 -44.45 -5.89
C ASP A 76 21.38 -44.49 -5.19
N ALA A 77 21.38 -44.39 -3.85
CA ALA A 77 20.18 -44.29 -3.02
C ALA A 77 20.48 -43.33 -1.85
N LEU A 78 19.83 -42.17 -1.81
CA LEU A 78 20.07 -41.17 -0.78
C LEU A 78 18.80 -40.37 -0.42
N ALA A 79 18.84 -39.71 0.73
CA ALA A 79 17.88 -38.71 1.15
C ALA A 79 18.61 -37.56 1.85
N GLY A 80 18.00 -36.38 1.93
CA GLY A 80 18.68 -35.25 2.55
C GLY A 80 17.85 -33.99 2.58
N GLN A 81 18.50 -32.90 2.96
CA GLN A 81 17.96 -31.55 2.95
C GLN A 81 18.95 -30.64 2.22
N ASN A 82 18.42 -29.88 1.25
CA ASN A 82 19.16 -28.83 0.56
C ASN A 82 18.98 -27.49 1.30
N GLY A 83 19.69 -26.46 0.85
CA GLY A 83 19.57 -25.14 1.45
C GLY A 83 20.18 -25.06 2.85
N VAL A 84 21.21 -25.86 3.12
CA VAL A 84 21.88 -25.89 4.42
C VAL A 84 23.01 -24.84 4.40
N PRO A 85 22.94 -23.77 5.21
CA PRO A 85 23.99 -22.76 5.20
C PRO A 85 25.26 -23.27 5.87
N PHE A 86 26.40 -23.03 5.22
CA PHE A 86 27.73 -23.34 5.71
C PHE A 86 28.63 -22.12 5.60
N GLU A 87 29.47 -21.86 6.59
CA GLU A 87 30.34 -20.68 6.62
C GLU A 87 31.78 -21.15 6.65
N ALA A 88 32.59 -20.70 5.70
CA ALA A 88 33.98 -21.15 5.60
C ALA A 88 34.75 -20.85 6.89
N GLY A 89 35.43 -21.88 7.41
CA GLY A 89 36.19 -21.80 8.66
C GLY A 89 35.36 -22.01 9.94
N GLN A 90 34.03 -22.15 9.84
CA GLN A 90 33.17 -22.39 11.00
C GLN A 90 32.98 -23.89 11.30
N GLN A 91 32.82 -24.21 12.58
CA GLN A 91 32.57 -25.57 13.06
C GLN A 91 31.06 -25.86 13.11
N TYR A 92 30.71 -27.10 12.78
CA TYR A 92 29.36 -27.64 12.80
C TYR A 92 29.33 -28.98 13.53
N THR A 93 28.25 -29.23 14.27
CA THR A 93 27.98 -30.49 14.97
C THR A 93 26.65 -31.04 14.50
N LEU A 94 26.70 -32.17 13.79
CA LEU A 94 25.56 -32.97 13.38
C LEU A 94 25.25 -34.02 14.46
N THR A 95 24.03 -34.05 14.97
CA THR A 95 23.51 -35.14 15.82
C THR A 95 22.28 -35.77 15.18
N PHE A 96 22.08 -37.06 15.36
CA PHE A 96 20.87 -37.76 14.93
C PHE A 96 20.77 -39.16 15.55
N ASP A 97 19.55 -39.68 15.61
CA ASP A 97 19.26 -41.07 15.91
C ASP A 97 19.02 -41.85 14.61
N ALA A 98 19.49 -43.10 14.56
CA ALA A 98 19.21 -43.99 13.42
C ALA A 98 19.01 -45.44 13.84
N HIS A 99 18.14 -46.14 13.11
CA HIS A 99 18.03 -47.61 13.11
C HIS A 99 17.70 -48.13 11.71
N ALA A 100 17.92 -49.43 11.50
CA ALA A 100 17.65 -50.08 10.21
C ALA A 100 17.09 -51.49 10.38
N THR A 101 16.24 -51.94 9.47
CA THR A 101 15.61 -53.28 9.56
C THR A 101 16.66 -54.41 9.59
N THR A 102 17.75 -54.25 8.85
CA THR A 102 18.97 -55.06 8.96
C THR A 102 20.19 -54.16 9.03
N ALA A 103 21.28 -54.65 9.66
CA ALA A 103 22.48 -53.84 9.83
C ALA A 103 23.09 -53.45 8.47
N GLN A 104 23.39 -52.15 8.29
CA GLN A 104 23.80 -51.58 7.01
C GLN A 104 24.80 -50.43 7.21
N GLN A 105 25.72 -50.26 6.25
CA GLN A 105 26.56 -49.07 6.17
C GLN A 105 25.83 -47.92 5.48
N ILE A 106 25.92 -46.73 6.06
CA ILE A 106 25.43 -45.47 5.49
C ILE A 106 26.53 -44.41 5.57
N SER A 107 26.38 -43.29 4.84
CA SER A 107 27.25 -42.12 5.02
C SER A 107 26.41 -40.88 5.34
N ALA A 108 26.79 -40.11 6.36
CA ALA A 108 26.31 -38.74 6.55
C ALA A 108 27.26 -37.77 5.84
N VAL A 109 26.73 -36.96 4.91
CA VAL A 109 27.53 -36.13 3.99
C VAL A 109 27.03 -34.69 4.02
N ALA A 110 27.93 -33.75 4.34
CA ALA A 110 27.69 -32.32 4.19
C ALA A 110 28.46 -31.80 2.96
N GLY A 111 27.86 -30.97 2.13
CA GLY A 111 28.48 -30.52 0.88
C GLY A 111 27.58 -29.65 0.01
N GLU A 112 27.78 -29.71 -1.30
CA GLU A 112 26.99 -28.98 -2.31
C GLU A 112 25.84 -29.83 -2.87
N ALA A 113 24.64 -29.23 -2.96
CA ALA A 113 23.44 -29.83 -3.56
C ALA A 113 23.50 -29.94 -5.08
N VAL A 114 24.34 -29.12 -5.72
CA VAL A 114 24.46 -29.00 -7.18
C VAL A 114 25.92 -29.18 -7.63
N SER A 115 26.12 -29.46 -8.92
CA SER A 115 27.46 -29.58 -9.51
C SER A 115 28.32 -28.35 -9.17
N PRO A 116 29.58 -28.52 -8.71
CA PRO A 116 30.42 -29.73 -8.82
C PRO A 116 30.35 -30.74 -7.65
N TYR A 117 29.35 -30.65 -6.76
CA TYR A 117 29.14 -31.58 -5.64
C TYR A 117 30.34 -31.69 -4.68
N ARG A 118 30.99 -30.57 -4.35
CA ARG A 118 32.10 -30.57 -3.38
C ARG A 118 31.60 -31.00 -2.01
N GLN A 119 32.38 -31.84 -1.34
CA GLN A 119 32.08 -32.32 0.01
C GLN A 119 32.80 -31.48 1.05
N ILE A 120 32.06 -31.06 2.07
CA ILE A 120 32.59 -30.46 3.29
C ILE A 120 33.01 -31.58 4.25
N SER A 121 32.14 -32.58 4.43
CA SER A 121 32.35 -33.69 5.35
C SER A 121 31.67 -34.95 4.83
N ARG A 122 32.25 -36.10 5.13
CA ARG A 122 31.65 -37.42 4.94
C ARG A 122 32.05 -38.32 6.11
N THR A 123 31.05 -38.91 6.77
CA THR A 123 31.25 -39.88 7.85
C THR A 123 30.49 -41.15 7.54
N ASP A 124 31.22 -42.26 7.37
CA ASP A 124 30.64 -43.59 7.17
C ASP A 124 30.28 -44.22 8.53
N LEU A 125 29.08 -44.81 8.63
CA LEU A 125 28.48 -45.28 9.87
C LEU A 125 27.76 -46.61 9.66
N THR A 126 27.83 -47.49 10.66
CA THR A 126 27.04 -48.73 10.69
C THR A 126 25.78 -48.52 11.52
N VAL A 127 24.62 -48.63 10.87
CA VAL A 127 23.30 -48.56 11.51
C VAL A 127 22.77 -49.98 11.69
N THR A 128 22.23 -50.27 12.87
CA THR A 128 21.74 -51.60 13.27
C THR A 128 20.23 -51.59 13.54
N PRO A 129 19.60 -52.75 13.81
CA PRO A 129 18.20 -52.79 14.25
C PRO A 129 17.90 -52.14 15.61
N ALA A 130 18.93 -51.82 16.40
CA ALA A 130 18.74 -51.03 17.61
C ALA A 130 18.94 -49.54 17.27
N THR A 131 18.10 -48.66 17.83
CA THR A 131 18.28 -47.20 17.74
C THR A 131 19.63 -46.79 18.33
N GLN A 132 20.41 -46.07 17.54
CA GLN A 132 21.74 -45.57 17.90
C GLN A 132 21.76 -44.05 17.74
N HIS A 133 22.37 -43.36 18.70
CA HIS A 133 22.62 -41.92 18.63
C HIS A 133 24.01 -41.66 18.05
N PHE A 134 24.10 -40.75 17.09
CA PHE A 134 25.33 -40.35 16.41
C PHE A 134 25.61 -38.87 16.62
N THR A 135 26.89 -38.53 16.74
CA THR A 135 27.39 -37.15 16.79
C THR A 135 28.61 -37.03 15.88
N VAL A 136 28.58 -36.07 14.97
CA VAL A 136 29.63 -35.83 13.97
C VAL A 136 29.96 -34.34 13.98
N THR A 137 31.22 -34.00 14.24
CA THR A 137 31.70 -32.61 14.18
C THR A 137 32.62 -32.42 12.98
N PHE A 138 32.46 -31.31 12.27
CA PHE A 138 33.32 -30.94 11.13
C PHE A 138 33.48 -29.42 11.01
N THR A 139 34.45 -28.97 10.22
CA THR A 139 34.66 -27.55 9.91
C THR A 139 34.41 -27.33 8.43
N SER A 140 33.60 -26.33 8.07
CA SER A 140 33.32 -26.05 6.67
C SER A 140 34.54 -25.46 5.97
N THR A 141 34.87 -26.00 4.79
CA THR A 141 35.85 -25.43 3.86
C THR A 141 35.18 -24.64 2.72
N LEU A 142 33.84 -24.64 2.68
CA LEU A 142 33.03 -23.97 1.68
C LEU A 142 32.16 -22.89 2.35
N ASP A 143 31.80 -21.87 1.56
CA ASP A 143 31.07 -20.71 2.03
C ASP A 143 29.73 -20.56 1.28
N PHE A 144 28.65 -20.88 1.98
CA PHE A 144 27.25 -20.78 1.63
C PHE A 144 26.49 -20.13 2.81
N PRO A 145 26.73 -18.84 3.11
CA PRO A 145 26.18 -18.19 4.31
C PRO A 145 24.66 -18.06 4.28
N ASN A 146 24.04 -18.12 3.10
CA ASN A 146 22.60 -18.19 2.90
C ASN A 146 22.16 -19.64 2.62
N ALA A 147 20.87 -19.92 2.74
CA ALA A 147 20.26 -21.23 2.51
C ALA A 147 20.26 -21.70 1.02
N GLY A 148 21.30 -21.36 0.25
CA GLY A 148 21.47 -21.72 -1.16
C GLY A 148 22.07 -23.12 -1.37
N ASN A 149 23.18 -23.23 -2.08
CA ASN A 149 23.73 -24.50 -2.61
C ASN A 149 24.20 -25.56 -1.60
N GLY A 150 24.14 -25.32 -0.29
CA GLY A 150 24.59 -26.29 0.71
C GLY A 150 23.59 -27.43 0.94
N GLN A 151 24.10 -28.60 1.34
CA GLN A 151 23.32 -29.82 1.54
C GLN A 151 23.82 -30.61 2.75
N LEU A 152 22.89 -31.25 3.46
CA LEU A 152 23.15 -32.43 4.27
C LEU A 152 22.40 -33.62 3.66
N ALA A 153 23.10 -34.71 3.36
CA ALA A 153 22.54 -35.92 2.80
C ALA A 153 23.00 -37.19 3.54
N PHE A 154 22.12 -38.19 3.58
CA PHE A 154 22.40 -39.54 4.02
C PHE A 154 22.42 -40.48 2.83
N TRP A 155 23.56 -41.13 2.61
CA TRP A 155 23.79 -42.06 1.52
C TRP A 155 23.57 -43.48 2.02
N PHE A 156 22.65 -44.20 1.37
CA PHE A 156 22.22 -45.54 1.76
C PHE A 156 22.58 -46.62 0.73
N GLY A 157 23.00 -46.25 -0.48
CA GLY A 157 23.28 -47.20 -1.55
C GLY A 157 24.51 -48.10 -1.30
N GLY A 158 24.81 -48.98 -2.25
CA GLY A 158 25.93 -49.93 -2.18
C GLY A 158 25.62 -51.21 -1.41
N GLN A 159 24.34 -51.52 -1.19
CA GLN A 159 23.90 -52.72 -0.49
C GLN A 159 23.27 -53.75 -1.43
N ALA A 160 23.41 -55.04 -1.10
CA ALA A 160 22.95 -56.14 -1.94
C ALA A 160 21.43 -56.40 -1.86
N ALA A 161 20.79 -56.05 -0.73
CA ALA A 161 19.38 -56.32 -0.47
C ALA A 161 18.64 -55.03 -0.10
N ASN A 162 17.32 -55.02 -0.28
CA ASN A 162 16.47 -53.93 0.16
C ASN A 162 16.52 -53.81 1.69
N ASN A 163 16.40 -52.60 2.20
CA ASN A 163 16.36 -52.32 3.63
C ASN A 163 15.51 -51.09 3.91
N THR A 164 15.13 -50.88 5.16
CA THR A 164 14.54 -49.61 5.61
C THR A 164 15.44 -49.02 6.67
N VAL A 165 15.83 -47.75 6.50
CA VAL A 165 16.62 -46.97 7.45
C VAL A 165 15.76 -45.83 7.95
N CYS A 166 15.61 -45.71 9.26
CA CYS A 166 14.87 -44.62 9.89
C CYS A 166 15.84 -43.69 10.62
N LEU A 167 15.63 -42.39 10.45
CA LEU A 167 16.39 -41.31 11.04
C LEU A 167 15.45 -40.43 11.85
N ASP A 168 15.92 -39.94 12.99
CA ASP A 168 15.18 -38.99 13.83
C ASP A 168 16.13 -38.06 14.58
N ASN A 169 15.60 -36.99 15.19
CA ASN A 169 16.34 -36.01 15.98
C ASN A 169 17.58 -35.45 15.26
N ILE A 170 17.46 -35.23 13.95
CA ILE A 170 18.56 -34.75 13.11
C ILE A 170 18.76 -33.25 13.33
N SER A 171 19.90 -32.87 13.89
CA SER A 171 20.24 -31.48 14.22
C SER A 171 21.63 -31.16 13.71
N LEU A 172 21.83 -29.98 13.12
CA LEU A 172 23.12 -29.48 12.70
C LEU A 172 23.34 -28.10 13.29
N ILE A 173 24.10 -28.01 14.38
CA ILE A 173 24.38 -26.75 15.06
C ILE A 173 25.73 -26.18 14.62
N GLY A 174 25.82 -24.90 14.25
CA GLY A 174 27.11 -24.24 14.00
C GLY A 174 27.03 -22.90 13.28
N GLY A 175 28.18 -22.31 12.95
CA GLY A 175 28.33 -21.03 12.24
C GLY A 175 28.09 -19.77 13.09
N VAL A 176 28.22 -18.58 12.49
CA VAL A 176 28.11 -17.28 13.17
C VAL A 176 27.13 -16.31 12.53
N ILE A 177 26.63 -16.62 11.34
CA ILE A 177 25.56 -15.87 10.66
C ILE A 177 24.23 -16.59 10.94
N PRO A 178 23.21 -15.93 11.52
CA PRO A 178 21.89 -16.50 11.65
C PRO A 178 21.40 -16.99 10.28
N PRO A 179 20.84 -18.21 10.18
CA PRO A 179 20.16 -18.65 8.96
C PRO A 179 19.18 -17.55 8.53
N GLY A 180 19.37 -16.96 7.34
CA GLY A 180 18.37 -16.08 6.74
C GLY A 180 18.76 -14.64 6.52
N GLY A 181 20.06 -14.35 6.56
CA GLY A 181 20.71 -13.21 5.92
C GLY A 181 19.78 -12.06 5.55
N LEU A 182 19.35 -11.25 6.52
CA LEU A 182 19.18 -9.84 6.24
C LEU A 182 20.62 -9.28 6.22
N PRO A 183 21.26 -9.06 5.06
CA PRO A 183 22.51 -8.31 5.08
C PRO A 183 22.24 -6.99 5.81
N PRO A 184 23.17 -6.54 6.67
CA PRO A 184 23.00 -5.27 7.37
C PRO A 184 22.95 -4.16 6.32
N THR A 185 21.75 -3.66 6.09
CA THR A 185 21.50 -2.53 5.21
C THR A 185 21.26 -1.31 6.08
N SER A 186 21.67 -0.14 5.56
CA SER A 186 21.54 1.19 6.14
C SER A 186 20.51 1.32 7.27
N GLY A 187 20.88 1.86 8.43
CA GLY A 187 19.93 2.19 9.50
C GLY A 187 18.88 3.25 9.11
N ILE A 188 18.98 3.86 7.93
CA ILE A 188 18.01 4.77 7.33
C ILE A 188 17.23 4.05 6.22
N ARG A 189 15.92 3.93 6.39
CA ARG A 189 14.95 3.33 5.45
C ARG A 189 14.24 4.43 4.66
N VAL A 190 14.25 4.30 3.35
CA VAL A 190 13.70 5.25 2.38
C VAL A 190 12.83 4.49 1.38
N ASN A 191 11.97 5.19 0.66
CA ASN A 191 11.53 4.72 -0.65
C ASN A 191 12.78 4.67 -1.55
N GLN A 192 13.21 3.48 -1.93
CA GLN A 192 14.44 3.23 -2.69
C GLN A 192 14.29 3.52 -4.17
N GLU A 193 13.05 3.74 -4.65
CA GLU A 193 12.78 4.08 -6.04
C GLU A 193 12.79 5.61 -6.21
N SER A 194 11.73 6.29 -5.77
CA SER A 194 11.59 7.72 -5.96
C SER A 194 10.58 8.37 -5.04
N TYR A 195 10.84 9.63 -4.69
CA TYR A 195 9.88 10.54 -4.09
C TYR A 195 9.41 11.56 -5.11
N THR A 196 8.11 11.79 -5.20
CA THR A 196 7.54 12.72 -6.18
C THR A 196 7.70 14.19 -5.73
N PRO A 197 8.09 15.09 -6.65
CA PRO A 197 8.07 16.52 -6.37
C PRO A 197 6.67 17.03 -5.96
N GLY A 198 6.61 18.00 -5.05
CA GLY A 198 5.39 18.57 -4.49
C GLY A 198 4.68 17.69 -3.43
N LEU A 199 5.11 16.44 -3.26
CA LEU A 199 4.48 15.48 -2.35
C LEU A 199 5.34 15.20 -1.10
N PRO A 200 4.77 14.61 -0.04
CA PRO A 200 5.51 14.28 1.17
C PRO A 200 6.68 13.34 0.90
N LYS A 201 7.81 13.60 1.57
CA LYS A 201 9.05 12.81 1.45
C LYS A 201 9.55 12.51 2.84
N LYS A 202 9.40 11.25 3.24
CA LYS A 202 9.68 10.80 4.60
C LYS A 202 10.50 9.54 4.59
N ALA A 203 11.46 9.49 5.51
CA ALA A 203 12.30 8.34 5.78
C ALA A 203 12.21 7.98 7.26
N THR A 204 12.62 6.76 7.60
CA THR A 204 12.67 6.27 8.98
C THR A 204 14.11 5.91 9.30
N VAL A 205 14.64 6.35 10.43
CA VAL A 205 16.00 5.99 10.89
C VAL A 205 15.92 5.27 12.23
N ILE A 206 16.62 4.14 12.33
CA ILE A 206 16.73 3.37 13.56
C ILE A 206 17.62 4.15 14.53
N SER A 207 17.10 4.45 15.72
CA SER A 207 17.85 5.14 16.76
C SER A 207 17.25 4.94 18.14
N ASP A 208 18.11 4.63 19.11
CA ASP A 208 17.77 4.62 20.54
C ASP A 208 17.79 6.00 21.20
N SER A 209 18.20 7.05 20.47
CA SER A 209 18.27 8.40 21.00
C SER A 209 16.88 8.90 21.43
N ALA A 210 16.77 9.54 22.59
CA ALA A 210 15.54 10.23 22.98
C ALA A 210 15.45 11.64 22.38
N THR A 211 16.55 12.16 21.83
CA THR A 211 16.64 13.52 21.28
C THR A 211 16.77 13.48 19.76
N ALA A 212 16.27 14.53 19.10
CA ALA A 212 16.43 14.72 17.67
C ALA A 212 17.90 14.65 17.23
N LEU A 213 18.15 14.04 16.07
CA LEU A 213 19.44 13.92 15.42
C LEU A 213 19.46 14.81 14.17
N THR A 214 20.64 15.27 13.79
CA THR A 214 20.81 16.03 12.54
C THR A 214 20.87 15.07 11.36
N TRP A 215 20.04 15.30 10.35
CA TRP A 215 20.13 14.62 9.06
C TRP A 215 20.65 15.57 7.98
N THR A 216 21.28 15.01 6.95
CA THR A 216 21.73 15.74 5.75
C THR A 216 21.28 14.98 4.51
N LEU A 217 20.65 15.67 3.57
CA LEU A 217 20.38 15.18 2.23
C LEU A 217 21.54 15.55 1.31
N LYS A 218 22.08 14.58 0.58
CA LYS A 218 23.18 14.76 -0.37
C LYS A 218 22.70 14.38 -1.77
N ASN A 219 23.14 15.12 -2.78
CA ASN A 219 22.94 14.73 -4.18
C ASN A 219 23.93 13.63 -4.61
N SER A 220 23.82 13.14 -5.84
CA SER A 220 24.71 12.12 -6.42
C SER A 220 26.19 12.50 -6.48
N ALA A 221 26.53 13.79 -6.41
CA ALA A 221 27.91 14.27 -6.32
C ALA A 221 28.46 14.26 -4.87
N GLY A 222 27.65 13.86 -3.90
CA GLY A 222 27.96 13.88 -2.47
C GLY A 222 27.84 15.26 -1.82
N ALA A 223 27.35 16.27 -2.54
CA ALA A 223 27.18 17.62 -2.00
C ALA A 223 25.90 17.70 -1.14
N ALA A 224 26.02 18.27 0.06
CA ALA A 224 24.87 18.53 0.92
C ALA A 224 23.93 19.57 0.29
N VAL A 225 22.67 19.21 0.10
CA VAL A 225 21.64 20.05 -0.53
C VAL A 225 20.51 20.45 0.42
N ALA A 226 20.31 19.70 1.51
CA ALA A 226 19.41 20.05 2.59
C ALA A 226 19.88 19.45 3.92
N THR A 227 19.43 20.01 5.04
CA THR A 227 19.67 19.49 6.39
C THR A 227 18.48 19.80 7.28
N GLY A 228 18.29 19.00 8.33
CA GLY A 228 17.26 19.25 9.33
C GLY A 228 17.44 18.35 10.54
N GLN A 229 16.39 18.28 11.36
CA GLN A 229 16.35 17.46 12.56
C GLN A 229 15.35 16.31 12.38
N THR A 230 15.70 15.12 12.87
CA THR A 230 14.78 13.98 12.94
C THR A 230 13.71 14.23 14.00
N ARG A 231 12.54 13.63 13.89
CA ARG A 231 11.51 13.60 14.94
C ARG A 231 11.55 12.24 15.67
N PRO A 232 11.92 12.16 16.96
CA PRO A 232 11.86 10.91 17.71
C PRO A 232 10.43 10.35 17.77
N ARG A 233 10.27 9.07 17.44
CA ARG A 233 8.99 8.34 17.49
C ARG A 233 8.97 7.31 18.63
N GLY A 234 10.14 6.84 19.05
CA GLY A 234 10.29 5.87 20.13
C GLY A 234 10.20 4.44 19.61
N ALA A 235 9.75 3.52 20.48
CA ALA A 235 9.60 2.12 20.13
C ALA A 235 8.43 1.92 19.15
N ASP A 236 8.70 1.21 18.07
CA ASP A 236 7.71 0.74 17.10
C ASP A 236 7.45 -0.76 17.32
N ALA A 237 6.22 -1.09 17.69
CA ALA A 237 5.87 -2.45 18.09
C ALA A 237 5.93 -3.46 16.93
N ALA A 238 5.61 -3.02 15.71
CA ALA A 238 5.51 -3.91 14.55
C ALA A 238 6.88 -4.33 14.01
N SER A 239 7.89 -3.46 14.12
CA SER A 239 9.28 -3.77 13.76
C SER A 239 10.13 -4.26 14.94
N GLY A 240 9.73 -3.97 16.18
CA GLY A 240 10.55 -4.19 17.37
C GLY A 240 11.73 -3.22 17.50
N GLU A 241 11.78 -2.16 16.70
CA GLU A 241 12.87 -1.18 16.66
C GLU A 241 12.50 0.12 17.37
N LYS A 242 13.49 0.91 17.79
CA LYS A 242 13.27 2.32 18.13
C LYS A 242 13.65 3.19 16.95
N VAL A 243 12.78 4.13 16.59
CA VAL A 243 12.96 4.89 15.35
C VAL A 243 12.71 6.39 15.54
N HIS A 244 13.32 7.16 14.64
CA HIS A 244 12.95 8.53 14.35
C HIS A 244 12.42 8.65 12.93
N GLU A 245 11.62 9.68 12.69
CA GLU A 245 11.21 10.09 11.34
C GLU A 245 12.13 11.19 10.81
N ILE A 246 12.50 11.11 9.54
CA ILE A 246 13.13 12.20 8.79
C ILE A 246 12.06 12.74 7.82
N ASP A 247 11.74 14.02 7.92
CA ASP A 247 10.86 14.71 6.97
C ASP A 247 11.70 15.71 6.17
N PHE A 248 11.82 15.44 4.87
CA PHE A 248 12.54 16.29 3.93
C PHE A 248 11.61 16.75 2.79
N SER A 249 10.29 16.76 3.04
CA SER A 249 9.26 17.11 2.05
C SER A 249 9.47 18.48 1.42
N ALA A 250 10.10 19.41 2.14
CA ALA A 250 10.39 20.77 1.69
C ALA A 250 11.49 20.85 0.61
N TYR A 251 12.27 19.78 0.41
CA TYR A 251 13.25 19.72 -0.67
C TYR A 251 12.61 19.10 -1.91
N ASP A 252 12.59 19.84 -3.01
CA ASP A 252 11.79 19.51 -4.19
C ASP A 252 12.55 19.61 -5.51
N THR A 253 13.86 19.83 -5.44
CA THR A 253 14.70 19.81 -6.64
C THR A 253 14.74 18.39 -7.17
N ALA A 254 14.24 18.20 -8.39
CA ALA A 254 14.31 16.92 -9.06
C ALA A 254 15.76 16.53 -9.35
N GLY A 255 16.03 15.23 -9.27
CA GLY A 255 17.36 14.68 -9.49
C GLY A 255 17.43 13.21 -9.09
N THR A 256 18.55 12.58 -9.39
CA THR A 256 18.76 11.15 -9.16
C THR A 256 19.87 10.88 -8.17
N GLY A 257 19.80 9.73 -7.50
CA GLY A 257 20.85 9.24 -6.61
C GLY A 257 21.07 10.11 -5.36
N TYR A 258 19.99 10.65 -4.79
CA TYR A 258 20.05 11.32 -3.50
C TYR A 258 20.27 10.33 -2.36
N THR A 259 21.00 10.74 -1.33
CA THR A 259 21.18 9.93 -0.10
C THR A 259 20.93 10.77 1.14
N LEU A 260 20.34 10.16 2.17
CA LEU A 260 20.20 10.73 3.51
C LEU A 260 21.32 10.20 4.41
N THR A 261 21.91 11.08 5.22
CA THR A 261 22.91 10.69 6.21
C THR A 261 22.55 11.18 7.61
N VAL A 262 22.74 10.33 8.63
CA VAL A 262 22.59 10.63 10.06
C VAL A 262 23.77 10.00 10.81
N GLY A 263 24.69 10.80 11.33
CA GLY A 263 25.92 10.27 11.92
C GLY A 263 26.75 9.51 10.88
N SER A 264 27.02 8.23 11.13
CA SER A 264 27.70 7.32 10.19
C SER A 264 26.76 6.59 9.22
N GLU A 265 25.46 6.62 9.46
CA GLU A 265 24.47 5.93 8.63
C GLU A 265 24.22 6.70 7.33
N THR A 266 24.03 5.96 6.23
CA THR A 266 23.71 6.50 4.91
C THR A 266 22.66 5.62 4.25
N SER A 267 21.54 6.21 3.80
CA SER A 267 20.48 5.50 3.09
C SER A 267 20.95 4.88 1.79
N PHE A 268 20.17 3.95 1.25
CA PHE A 268 20.21 3.66 -0.18
C PHE A 268 19.98 4.95 -0.99
N PRO A 269 20.52 5.03 -2.22
CA PRO A 269 20.15 6.11 -3.11
C PRO A 269 18.66 6.06 -3.43
N PHE A 270 18.11 7.21 -3.82
CA PHE A 270 16.75 7.35 -4.30
C PHE A 270 16.65 8.57 -5.21
N ASP A 271 15.60 8.62 -6.02
CA ASP A 271 15.35 9.76 -6.89
C ASP A 271 14.33 10.72 -6.27
N ILE A 272 14.40 11.99 -6.67
CA ILE A 272 13.29 12.93 -6.52
C ILE A 272 12.76 13.18 -7.93
N SER A 273 11.77 12.37 -8.32
CA SER A 273 11.18 12.36 -9.66
C SER A 273 9.82 11.65 -9.64
N ALA A 274 9.01 11.89 -10.67
CA ALA A 274 7.79 11.13 -10.95
C ALA A 274 8.05 9.89 -11.83
N ASP A 275 9.25 9.77 -12.41
CA ASP A 275 9.52 8.81 -13.49
C ASP A 275 9.51 7.35 -13.02
N GLY A 276 10.01 7.08 -11.80
CA GLY A 276 9.99 5.74 -11.22
C GLY A 276 8.57 5.18 -11.08
N LEU A 277 7.65 5.96 -10.52
CA LEU A 277 6.23 5.57 -10.40
C LEU A 277 5.54 5.43 -11.77
N LYS A 278 5.84 6.31 -12.73
CA LYS A 278 5.31 6.19 -14.09
C LYS A 278 5.79 4.93 -14.80
N LYS A 279 7.04 4.52 -14.56
CA LYS A 279 7.58 3.26 -15.07
C LYS A 279 6.91 2.07 -14.37
N LEU A 280 6.78 2.13 -13.05
CA LEU A 280 6.15 1.09 -12.23
C LEU A 280 4.72 0.77 -12.66
N ARG A 281 3.94 1.76 -13.12
CA ARG A 281 2.62 1.51 -13.75
C ARG A 281 2.69 0.43 -14.83
N TYR A 282 3.65 0.55 -15.75
CA TYR A 282 3.73 -0.36 -16.89
C TYR A 282 4.37 -1.70 -16.51
N ASP A 283 5.37 -1.68 -15.65
CA ASP A 283 6.03 -2.89 -15.19
C ASP A 283 5.09 -3.77 -14.35
N SER A 284 4.29 -3.17 -13.46
CA SER A 284 3.29 -3.89 -12.67
C SER A 284 2.18 -4.52 -13.53
N LEU A 285 1.79 -3.87 -14.65
CA LEU A 285 0.85 -4.43 -15.62
C LEU A 285 1.50 -5.50 -16.53
N ALA A 286 2.81 -5.39 -16.81
CA ALA A 286 3.53 -6.38 -17.62
C ALA A 286 3.57 -7.76 -16.96
N PHE A 287 3.48 -7.82 -15.62
CA PHE A 287 3.36 -9.06 -14.85
C PHE A 287 2.33 -10.03 -15.42
N PHE A 288 1.14 -9.54 -15.78
CA PHE A 288 0.05 -10.36 -16.28
C PHE A 288 0.39 -11.02 -17.62
N TYR A 289 1.09 -10.31 -18.52
CA TYR A 289 1.58 -10.90 -19.76
C TYR A 289 2.55 -12.06 -19.48
N HIS A 290 3.46 -11.90 -18.52
CA HIS A 290 4.37 -12.99 -18.12
C HIS A 290 3.63 -14.20 -17.55
N GLN A 291 2.51 -13.98 -16.85
CA GLN A 291 1.66 -15.01 -16.28
C GLN A 291 0.71 -15.68 -17.27
N ARG A 292 0.56 -15.20 -18.52
CA ARG A 292 -0.38 -15.82 -19.48
C ARG A 292 -0.07 -17.30 -19.75
N SER A 293 -1.08 -18.15 -19.56
CA SER A 293 -1.11 -19.56 -19.93
C SER A 293 -1.59 -19.72 -21.39
N GLY A 294 -1.26 -20.84 -22.04
CA GLY A 294 -1.76 -21.16 -23.38
C GLY A 294 -1.20 -20.32 -24.53
N ILE A 295 -0.24 -19.41 -24.26
CA ILE A 295 0.44 -18.58 -25.25
C ILE A 295 1.95 -18.57 -25.00
N ALA A 296 2.73 -18.46 -26.07
CA ALA A 296 4.16 -18.24 -25.97
C ALA A 296 4.43 -16.81 -25.49
N ILE A 297 5.34 -16.66 -24.55
CA ILE A 297 5.79 -15.34 -24.10
C ILE A 297 6.93 -14.92 -25.01
N ASP A 298 6.69 -13.89 -25.81
CA ASP A 298 7.57 -13.46 -26.89
C ASP A 298 8.63 -12.48 -26.36
N ALA A 299 9.88 -12.72 -26.74
CA ALA A 299 11.01 -11.88 -26.38
C ALA A 299 10.85 -10.40 -26.80
N ARG A 300 10.04 -10.12 -27.82
CA ARG A 300 9.74 -8.74 -28.27
C ARG A 300 9.02 -7.91 -27.22
N TYR A 301 8.26 -8.55 -26.35
CA TYR A 301 7.41 -7.91 -25.34
C TYR A 301 8.00 -8.08 -23.94
N ALA A 302 8.38 -9.32 -23.62
CA ALA A 302 8.87 -9.69 -22.29
C ALA A 302 10.40 -9.56 -22.14
N GLY A 303 11.15 -9.40 -23.24
CA GLY A 303 12.61 -9.52 -23.26
C GLY A 303 13.08 -10.97 -23.35
N ALA A 304 14.29 -11.18 -23.87
CA ALA A 304 14.82 -12.51 -24.21
C ALA A 304 14.99 -13.44 -22.99
N ALA A 305 15.30 -12.88 -21.82
CA ALA A 305 15.48 -13.66 -20.59
C ALA A 305 14.16 -14.29 -20.08
N TYR A 306 13.02 -13.67 -20.39
CA TYR A 306 11.71 -14.08 -19.92
C TYR A 306 10.86 -14.77 -20.99
N ALA A 307 11.37 -14.83 -22.22
CA ALA A 307 10.71 -15.52 -23.31
C ALA A 307 10.61 -17.02 -23.01
N ARG A 308 9.43 -17.59 -23.23
CA ARG A 308 9.19 -19.02 -23.02
C ARG A 308 8.17 -19.58 -24.03
N PRO A 309 8.24 -20.88 -24.35
CA PRO A 309 7.18 -21.54 -25.09
C PRO A 309 5.82 -21.43 -24.37
N ALA A 310 4.75 -21.69 -25.12
CA ALA A 310 3.43 -21.77 -24.54
C ALA A 310 3.33 -22.95 -23.58
N GLY A 311 2.95 -22.68 -22.34
CA GLY A 311 2.63 -23.73 -21.37
C GLY A 311 1.19 -24.19 -21.53
N HIS A 312 0.93 -25.43 -21.13
CA HIS A 312 -0.41 -26.00 -20.99
C HIS A 312 -1.23 -26.01 -22.29
N LEU A 313 -0.61 -26.46 -23.39
CA LEU A 313 -1.27 -26.67 -24.69
C LEU A 313 -1.70 -28.12 -24.96
N ASN A 314 -1.58 -29.00 -23.98
CA ASN A 314 -1.76 -30.45 -24.11
C ASN A 314 -0.82 -31.07 -25.14
N VAL A 315 0.40 -30.52 -25.21
CA VAL A 315 1.55 -31.04 -25.97
C VAL A 315 2.54 -31.57 -24.94
N ALA A 316 2.98 -32.82 -25.12
CA ALA A 316 3.89 -33.46 -24.17
C ALA A 316 5.11 -32.56 -23.87
N PRO A 317 5.47 -32.37 -22.58
CA PRO A 317 5.00 -33.14 -21.42
C PRO A 317 3.64 -32.71 -20.84
N ASN A 318 3.09 -31.55 -21.20
CA ASN A 318 1.84 -31.05 -20.64
C ASN A 318 0.66 -32.00 -20.91
N GLN A 319 -0.22 -32.14 -19.92
CA GLN A 319 -1.44 -32.99 -19.99
C GLN A 319 -2.75 -32.17 -19.88
N GLY A 320 -2.71 -30.90 -20.28
CA GLY A 320 -3.82 -29.94 -20.33
C GLY A 320 -3.35 -28.67 -21.05
N ASP A 321 -4.19 -27.70 -21.41
CA ASP A 321 -5.53 -27.44 -20.85
C ASP A 321 -6.69 -27.52 -21.88
N ASN A 322 -6.51 -28.15 -23.05
CA ASN A 322 -7.55 -28.18 -24.10
C ASN A 322 -8.62 -29.29 -23.99
N ASN A 323 -8.48 -30.18 -23.01
CA ASN A 323 -9.35 -31.34 -22.79
C ASN A 323 -9.24 -31.82 -21.34
N VAL A 324 -9.39 -30.89 -20.39
CA VAL A 324 -9.16 -31.14 -18.97
C VAL A 324 -10.34 -31.88 -18.36
N PRO A 325 -10.17 -33.08 -17.78
CA PRO A 325 -11.23 -33.74 -17.04
C PRO A 325 -11.34 -33.16 -15.62
N CYS A 326 -12.49 -33.36 -15.00
CA CYS A 326 -12.60 -33.23 -13.55
C CYS A 326 -11.66 -34.20 -12.83
N ARG A 327 -11.31 -33.85 -11.58
CA ARG A 327 -10.67 -34.80 -10.67
C ARG A 327 -11.40 -36.14 -10.64
N SER A 328 -10.65 -37.22 -10.47
CA SER A 328 -11.16 -38.59 -10.61
C SER A 328 -12.24 -38.97 -9.59
N ASP A 329 -12.21 -38.37 -8.40
CA ASP A 329 -13.22 -38.51 -7.35
C ASP A 329 -14.53 -37.80 -7.67
N LEU A 330 -14.47 -36.69 -8.43
CA LEU A 330 -15.65 -35.95 -8.88
C LEU A 330 -16.31 -36.58 -10.12
N ASN A 331 -15.49 -37.05 -11.08
CA ASN A 331 -15.90 -37.70 -12.33
C ASN A 331 -17.14 -37.06 -13.02
N CYS A 332 -17.00 -35.81 -13.47
CA CYS A 332 -18.11 -35.06 -14.04
C CYS A 332 -18.70 -35.62 -15.36
N GLY A 333 -18.03 -36.58 -16.01
CA GLY A 333 -18.47 -37.12 -17.31
C GLY A 333 -18.35 -36.14 -18.48
N TYR A 334 -17.46 -35.15 -18.37
CA TYR A 334 -17.06 -34.24 -19.45
C TYR A 334 -15.64 -33.72 -19.22
N THR A 335 -15.11 -33.08 -20.25
CA THR A 335 -13.86 -32.32 -20.24
C THR A 335 -14.13 -30.90 -20.72
N LEU A 336 -13.26 -29.95 -20.38
CA LEU A 336 -13.31 -28.57 -20.87
C LEU A 336 -11.99 -28.21 -21.56
N ASP A 337 -12.09 -27.36 -22.59
CA ASP A 337 -10.97 -26.55 -23.07
C ASP A 337 -10.98 -25.28 -22.22
N VAL A 338 -9.95 -25.11 -21.40
CA VAL A 338 -9.79 -24.00 -20.46
C VAL A 338 -8.43 -23.36 -20.65
N ARG A 339 -7.95 -23.25 -21.90
CA ARG A 339 -6.67 -22.62 -22.22
C ARG A 339 -6.77 -21.09 -22.06
N GLY A 340 -5.62 -20.42 -22.00
CA GLY A 340 -5.60 -19.00 -21.67
C GLY A 340 -5.71 -18.77 -20.16
N GLY A 341 -6.05 -17.54 -19.80
CA GLY A 341 -5.96 -17.04 -18.43
C GLY A 341 -4.53 -16.87 -17.94
N TRP A 342 -4.39 -16.44 -16.70
CA TRP A 342 -3.12 -16.27 -16.01
C TRP A 342 -2.83 -17.45 -15.10
N TYR A 343 -1.55 -17.85 -15.03
CA TYR A 343 -1.05 -18.57 -13.87
C TYR A 343 -1.16 -17.65 -12.65
N ASP A 344 -1.66 -18.20 -11.56
CA ASP A 344 -2.08 -17.42 -10.41
C ASP A 344 -0.93 -16.79 -9.64
N ALA A 345 0.11 -17.59 -9.40
CA ALA A 345 1.16 -17.23 -8.47
C ALA A 345 2.52 -17.78 -8.91
N GLY A 346 3.31 -18.27 -7.96
CA GLY A 346 4.52 -19.03 -8.21
C GLY A 346 4.27 -20.36 -8.92
N ASP A 347 3.03 -20.82 -8.93
CA ASP A 347 2.57 -22.08 -9.51
C ASP A 347 1.90 -21.92 -10.88
N GLN A 348 1.31 -23.00 -11.37
CA GLN A 348 0.73 -23.07 -12.72
C GLN A 348 -0.77 -23.39 -12.68
N GLY A 349 -1.38 -23.38 -11.50
CA GLY A 349 -2.83 -23.39 -11.33
C GLY A 349 -3.46 -22.07 -11.76
N LYS A 350 -4.76 -22.13 -12.05
CA LYS A 350 -5.59 -21.01 -12.43
C LYS A 350 -6.91 -21.09 -11.66
N TYR A 351 -7.24 -20.04 -10.92
CA TYR A 351 -8.28 -20.07 -9.87
C TYR A 351 -9.29 -18.96 -10.11
N VAL A 352 -10.56 -19.32 -10.20
CA VAL A 352 -11.62 -18.37 -10.57
C VAL A 352 -11.88 -17.33 -9.48
N VAL A 353 -11.70 -17.70 -8.20
CA VAL A 353 -11.88 -16.76 -7.08
C VAL A 353 -10.78 -15.71 -7.06
N ASN A 354 -9.51 -16.12 -7.06
CA ASN A 354 -8.39 -15.18 -7.05
C ASN A 354 -8.26 -14.39 -8.38
N GLY A 355 -8.50 -15.06 -9.52
CA GLY A 355 -8.61 -14.41 -10.82
C GLY A 355 -9.78 -13.43 -10.92
N GLY A 356 -10.84 -13.64 -10.13
CA GLY A 356 -11.99 -12.75 -10.03
C GLY A 356 -11.63 -11.35 -9.55
N ILE A 357 -11.04 -11.24 -8.35
CA ILE A 357 -10.58 -9.95 -7.82
C ILE A 357 -9.50 -9.33 -8.71
N ALA A 358 -8.52 -10.12 -9.19
CA ALA A 358 -7.43 -9.59 -10.00
C ALA A 358 -7.93 -8.97 -11.32
N THR A 359 -8.87 -9.65 -11.99
CA THR A 359 -9.49 -9.15 -13.22
C THR A 359 -10.36 -7.92 -12.94
N TRP A 360 -11.12 -7.95 -11.85
CA TRP A 360 -11.96 -6.82 -11.46
C TRP A 360 -11.13 -5.57 -11.23
N GLU A 361 -9.96 -5.68 -10.58
CA GLU A 361 -9.10 -4.53 -10.31
C GLU A 361 -8.51 -3.92 -11.58
N LEU A 362 -8.08 -4.71 -12.57
CA LEU A 362 -7.63 -4.17 -13.86
C LEU A 362 -8.78 -3.46 -14.62
N LEU A 363 -9.98 -4.04 -14.56
CA LEU A 363 -11.17 -3.42 -15.16
C LEU A 363 -11.60 -2.16 -14.41
N ASP A 364 -11.53 -2.14 -13.08
CA ASP A 364 -11.84 -0.99 -12.23
C ASP A 364 -10.81 0.12 -12.40
N GLU A 365 -9.53 -0.20 -12.52
CA GLU A 365 -8.46 0.77 -12.80
C GLU A 365 -8.78 1.57 -14.07
N TYR A 366 -9.11 0.87 -15.16
CA TYR A 366 -9.53 1.49 -16.41
C TYR A 366 -10.85 2.24 -16.27
N GLU A 367 -11.87 1.64 -15.64
CA GLU A 367 -13.19 2.26 -15.48
C GLU A 367 -13.09 3.55 -14.66
N ARG A 368 -12.35 3.53 -13.55
CA ARG A 368 -12.04 4.70 -12.74
C ARG A 368 -11.33 5.75 -13.56
N ALA A 369 -10.22 5.41 -14.21
CA ALA A 369 -9.45 6.38 -15.00
C ALA A 369 -10.33 7.01 -16.10
N LEU A 370 -11.20 6.23 -16.74
CA LEU A 370 -12.17 6.72 -17.72
C LEU A 370 -13.15 7.72 -17.10
N ARG A 371 -13.68 7.43 -15.91
CA ARG A 371 -14.62 8.30 -15.19
C ARG A 371 -13.97 9.59 -14.70
N MET A 372 -12.68 9.53 -14.39
CA MET A 372 -11.88 10.69 -13.96
C MET A 372 -11.32 11.50 -15.14
N GLY A 373 -11.42 10.99 -16.37
CA GLY A 373 -10.91 11.65 -17.58
C GLY A 373 -9.41 11.46 -17.83
N ASP A 374 -8.79 10.41 -17.28
CA ASP A 374 -7.34 10.16 -17.29
C ASP A 374 -6.95 8.76 -17.81
N ALA A 375 -7.83 8.09 -18.57
CA ALA A 375 -7.57 6.74 -19.10
C ALA A 375 -6.47 6.67 -20.17
N SER A 376 -5.90 7.79 -20.60
CA SER A 376 -4.96 7.83 -21.75
C SER A 376 -3.68 7.02 -21.52
N ALA A 377 -3.24 6.91 -20.27
CA ALA A 377 -2.04 6.15 -19.90
C ALA A 377 -2.25 4.62 -19.98
N LEU A 378 -3.50 4.17 -20.03
CA LEU A 378 -3.95 2.77 -20.09
C LEU A 378 -4.54 2.41 -21.46
N GLY A 379 -4.45 3.32 -22.43
CA GLY A 379 -5.01 3.15 -23.77
C GLY A 379 -4.24 2.15 -24.64
N ASP A 380 -4.65 2.10 -25.92
CA ASP A 380 -4.02 1.27 -26.95
C ASP A 380 -2.55 1.64 -27.16
N GLY A 381 -1.67 0.64 -27.30
CA GLY A 381 -0.25 0.80 -27.56
C GLY A 381 0.58 1.30 -26.37
N LYS A 382 0.09 1.09 -25.14
CA LYS A 382 0.75 1.46 -23.88
C LYS A 382 1.44 0.30 -23.18
N LEU A 383 0.93 -0.91 -23.31
CA LEU A 383 1.53 -2.12 -22.76
C LEU A 383 2.32 -2.85 -23.84
N ALA A 384 3.44 -3.44 -23.45
CA ALA A 384 4.21 -4.32 -24.32
C ALA A 384 3.52 -5.70 -24.39
N ILE A 385 2.44 -5.80 -25.14
CA ILE A 385 1.66 -7.04 -25.31
C ILE A 385 1.37 -7.32 -26.79
N PRO A 386 1.05 -8.57 -27.18
CA PRO A 386 0.73 -8.93 -28.56
C PRO A 386 -0.42 -8.13 -29.18
N GLU A 387 -1.38 -7.74 -28.35
CA GLU A 387 -2.58 -7.01 -28.76
C GLU A 387 -2.34 -5.51 -29.01
N GLN A 388 -1.16 -4.98 -28.64
CA GLN A 388 -0.85 -3.56 -28.78
C GLN A 388 -1.11 -3.06 -30.23
N GLY A 389 -1.83 -1.96 -30.38
CA GLY A 389 -2.16 -1.35 -31.67
C GLY A 389 -3.40 -1.93 -32.36
N ASN A 390 -4.26 -2.66 -31.64
CA ASN A 390 -5.50 -3.23 -32.18
C ASN A 390 -6.72 -2.28 -32.11
N GLY A 391 -6.56 -1.08 -31.53
CA GLY A 391 -7.63 -0.10 -31.30
C GLY A 391 -8.41 -0.30 -29.99
N VAL A 392 -7.99 -1.20 -29.12
CA VAL A 392 -8.54 -1.47 -27.78
C VAL A 392 -7.55 -0.96 -26.73
N PRO A 393 -8.01 -0.39 -25.60
CA PRO A 393 -7.13 -0.10 -24.48
C PRO A 393 -6.40 -1.37 -24.02
N ASP A 394 -5.07 -1.35 -24.01
CA ASP A 394 -4.26 -2.56 -23.79
C ASP A 394 -4.55 -3.24 -22.43
N ILE A 395 -4.91 -2.46 -21.40
CA ILE A 395 -5.32 -3.02 -20.10
C ILE A 395 -6.60 -3.88 -20.21
N LEU A 396 -7.51 -3.52 -21.12
CA LEU A 396 -8.71 -4.31 -21.39
C LEU A 396 -8.37 -5.57 -22.19
N ASP A 397 -7.39 -5.52 -23.09
CA ASP A 397 -6.90 -6.73 -23.78
C ASP A 397 -6.25 -7.72 -22.79
N GLU A 398 -5.43 -7.22 -21.87
CA GLU A 398 -4.85 -8.05 -20.82
C GLU A 398 -5.96 -8.64 -19.93
N ALA A 399 -6.88 -7.81 -19.42
CA ALA A 399 -8.01 -8.31 -18.61
C ALA A 399 -8.88 -9.30 -19.39
N ARG A 400 -9.10 -9.09 -20.69
CA ARG A 400 -9.87 -10.02 -21.54
C ARG A 400 -9.26 -11.42 -21.55
N TRP A 401 -7.94 -11.55 -21.46
CA TRP A 401 -7.26 -12.84 -21.42
C TRP A 401 -7.74 -13.72 -20.27
N GLU A 402 -7.95 -13.12 -19.09
CA GLU A 402 -8.50 -13.80 -17.92
C GLU A 402 -10.02 -13.93 -18.00
N VAL A 403 -10.74 -12.89 -18.45
CA VAL A 403 -12.21 -12.97 -18.63
C VAL A 403 -12.60 -14.15 -19.50
N ASP A 404 -11.92 -14.38 -20.63
CA ASP A 404 -12.22 -15.51 -21.52
C ASP A 404 -11.99 -16.87 -20.81
N PHE A 405 -10.93 -17.00 -20.00
CA PHE A 405 -10.71 -18.19 -19.16
C PHE A 405 -11.83 -18.39 -18.13
N LEU A 406 -12.25 -17.33 -17.41
CA LEU A 406 -13.34 -17.43 -16.43
C LEU A 406 -14.65 -17.91 -17.08
N LEU A 407 -14.93 -17.50 -18.31
CA LEU A 407 -16.08 -17.99 -19.07
C LEU A 407 -15.96 -19.47 -19.44
N GLU A 408 -14.77 -19.93 -19.82
CA GLU A 408 -14.51 -21.34 -20.19
C GLU A 408 -14.66 -22.29 -18.98
N MET A 409 -14.52 -21.76 -17.77
CA MET A 409 -14.73 -22.51 -16.51
C MET A 409 -16.23 -22.72 -16.18
N GLN A 410 -17.17 -22.12 -16.92
CA GLN A 410 -18.59 -22.29 -16.68
C GLN A 410 -19.08 -23.68 -17.10
N VAL A 411 -19.78 -24.36 -16.19
CA VAL A 411 -20.34 -25.70 -16.42
C VAL A 411 -21.34 -25.66 -17.59
N PRO A 412 -21.17 -26.51 -18.63
CA PRO A 412 -21.99 -26.48 -19.82
C PRO A 412 -23.47 -26.82 -19.59
N ASP A 413 -24.32 -26.39 -20.53
CA ASP A 413 -25.74 -26.75 -20.52
C ASP A 413 -25.97 -28.27 -20.60
N GLY A 414 -27.02 -28.73 -19.91
CA GLY A 414 -27.37 -30.15 -19.83
C GLY A 414 -26.44 -30.99 -18.94
N LYS A 415 -25.45 -30.38 -18.27
CA LYS A 415 -24.62 -31.04 -17.25
C LYS A 415 -25.13 -30.73 -15.83
N PRO A 416 -24.82 -31.58 -14.82
CA PRO A 416 -25.08 -31.25 -13.42
C PRO A 416 -24.40 -29.93 -13.05
N ASN A 417 -25.10 -29.05 -12.31
CA ASN A 417 -24.64 -27.70 -11.96
C ASN A 417 -24.44 -26.74 -13.16
N ALA A 418 -25.12 -26.96 -14.29
CA ALA A 418 -25.05 -26.06 -15.44
C ALA A 418 -25.21 -24.58 -15.04
N GLY A 419 -24.29 -23.73 -15.54
CA GLY A 419 -24.21 -22.31 -15.20
C GLY A 419 -23.35 -21.98 -13.97
N MET A 420 -23.11 -22.92 -13.04
CA MET A 420 -22.07 -22.77 -12.02
C MET A 420 -20.68 -22.76 -12.67
N VAL A 421 -19.66 -22.32 -11.95
CA VAL A 421 -18.29 -22.19 -12.46
C VAL A 421 -17.34 -23.04 -11.64
N HIS A 422 -16.51 -23.83 -12.32
CA HIS A 422 -15.44 -24.61 -11.68
C HIS A 422 -14.55 -23.72 -10.83
N HIS A 423 -14.22 -24.15 -9.61
CA HIS A 423 -13.50 -23.29 -8.68
C HIS A 423 -12.07 -22.98 -9.16
N LYS A 424 -11.41 -23.98 -9.74
CA LYS A 424 -10.01 -23.91 -10.18
C LYS A 424 -9.65 -25.05 -11.13
N ILE A 425 -8.53 -24.87 -11.84
CA ILE A 425 -7.87 -25.88 -12.66
C ILE A 425 -6.38 -25.87 -12.36
N HIS A 426 -5.84 -27.02 -11.97
CA HIS A 426 -4.43 -27.13 -11.59
C HIS A 426 -3.90 -28.56 -11.74
N ASP A 427 -2.65 -28.75 -11.33
CA ASP A 427 -1.93 -30.02 -11.37
C ASP A 427 -2.47 -31.01 -10.36
N ALA A 428 -2.37 -32.30 -10.67
CA ALA A 428 -2.74 -33.35 -9.72
C ALA A 428 -1.85 -33.37 -8.47
N GLN A 429 -0.60 -32.87 -8.55
CA GLN A 429 0.37 -32.76 -7.47
C GLN A 429 1.23 -31.50 -7.68
N TRP A 430 1.79 -30.95 -6.59
CA TRP A 430 2.69 -29.81 -6.69
C TRP A 430 3.97 -30.21 -7.45
N THR A 431 4.38 -29.41 -8.42
CA THR A 431 5.69 -29.56 -9.06
C THR A 431 6.80 -28.91 -8.22
N SER A 432 8.03 -29.39 -8.36
CA SER A 432 9.22 -28.80 -7.71
C SER A 432 9.68 -27.52 -8.39
N LEU A 433 10.43 -26.69 -7.67
CA LEU A 433 11.21 -25.61 -8.27
C LEU A 433 12.55 -26.14 -8.83
N PRO A 434 13.02 -25.63 -9.98
CA PRO A 434 12.26 -24.93 -11.01
C PRO A 434 11.42 -25.90 -11.87
N THR A 435 10.30 -25.43 -12.43
CA THR A 435 9.53 -26.13 -13.46
C THR A 435 8.92 -25.09 -14.40
N ARG A 436 9.42 -24.93 -15.63
CA ARG A 436 8.84 -23.96 -16.57
C ARG A 436 7.47 -24.46 -17.07
N PRO A 437 6.49 -23.59 -17.38
CA PRO A 437 5.13 -24.05 -17.73
C PRO A 437 5.00 -25.04 -18.90
N ASP A 438 5.89 -24.97 -19.90
CA ASP A 438 5.92 -25.93 -21.02
C ASP A 438 6.60 -27.27 -20.68
N GLN A 439 7.21 -27.36 -19.49
CA GLN A 439 7.91 -28.55 -18.99
C GLN A 439 7.10 -29.29 -17.92
N ASP A 440 6.01 -28.71 -17.44
CA ASP A 440 5.13 -29.41 -16.51
C ASP A 440 4.54 -30.67 -17.14
N SER A 441 4.64 -31.76 -16.40
CA SER A 441 4.22 -33.09 -16.80
C SER A 441 3.01 -33.59 -16.03
N GLN A 442 2.49 -32.80 -15.08
CA GLN A 442 1.40 -33.22 -14.22
C GLN A 442 0.09 -33.33 -14.99
N PRO A 443 -0.77 -34.30 -14.64
CA PRO A 443 -2.14 -34.32 -15.12
C PRO A 443 -2.91 -33.09 -14.61
N ARG A 444 -3.49 -32.33 -15.53
CA ARG A 444 -4.34 -31.16 -15.21
C ARG A 444 -5.75 -31.60 -14.89
N ARG A 445 -6.38 -31.00 -13.87
CA ARG A 445 -7.70 -31.39 -13.36
C ARG A 445 -8.57 -30.19 -12.99
N LEU A 446 -9.86 -30.26 -13.34
CA LEU A 446 -10.87 -29.34 -12.84
C LEU A 446 -11.31 -29.76 -11.43
N SER A 447 -11.31 -28.82 -10.49
CA SER A 447 -11.96 -28.98 -9.18
C SER A 447 -13.47 -28.75 -9.29
N PRO A 448 -14.28 -29.18 -8.29
CA PRO A 448 -15.71 -28.92 -8.27
C PRO A 448 -16.06 -27.44 -8.46
N PRO A 449 -17.23 -27.11 -9.02
CA PRO A 449 -17.77 -25.75 -8.97
C PRO A 449 -17.97 -25.26 -7.54
N SER A 450 -17.83 -23.95 -7.32
CA SER A 450 -18.21 -23.31 -6.07
C SER A 450 -19.09 -22.08 -6.30
N THR A 451 -19.91 -21.73 -5.31
CA THR A 451 -20.75 -20.53 -5.36
C THR A 451 -19.90 -19.27 -5.48
N ALA A 452 -18.79 -19.19 -4.72
CA ALA A 452 -17.86 -18.06 -4.78
C ALA A 452 -17.29 -17.87 -6.19
N ALA A 453 -16.77 -18.93 -6.81
CA ALA A 453 -16.25 -18.89 -8.18
C ALA A 453 -17.33 -18.47 -9.20
N THR A 454 -18.54 -18.99 -9.02
CA THR A 454 -19.68 -18.65 -9.89
C THR A 454 -20.04 -17.18 -9.82
N LEU A 455 -20.02 -16.59 -8.62
CA LEU A 455 -20.33 -15.19 -8.39
C LEU A 455 -19.20 -14.26 -8.81
N ASN A 456 -17.93 -14.64 -8.59
CA ASN A 456 -16.75 -13.94 -9.09
C ASN A 456 -16.81 -13.78 -10.61
N MET A 457 -17.03 -14.89 -11.35
CA MET A 457 -17.19 -14.83 -12.80
C MET A 457 -18.38 -13.96 -13.21
N ALA A 458 -19.53 -14.08 -12.51
CA ALA A 458 -20.70 -13.25 -12.81
C ALA A 458 -20.42 -11.74 -12.65
N ALA A 459 -19.72 -11.36 -11.58
CA ALA A 459 -19.34 -9.99 -11.29
C ALA A 459 -18.41 -9.42 -12.37
N VAL A 460 -17.31 -10.13 -12.65
CA VAL A 460 -16.31 -9.74 -13.66
C VAL A 460 -16.91 -9.69 -15.05
N ALA A 461 -17.70 -10.68 -15.46
CA ALA A 461 -18.34 -10.68 -16.77
C ALA A 461 -19.37 -9.55 -16.93
N ALA A 462 -20.09 -9.19 -15.86
CA ALA A 462 -20.97 -8.02 -15.89
C ALA A 462 -20.17 -6.71 -16.07
N GLN A 463 -19.07 -6.53 -15.34
CA GLN A 463 -18.16 -5.39 -15.49
C GLN A 463 -17.54 -5.31 -16.88
N ALA A 464 -16.93 -6.40 -17.35
CA ALA A 464 -16.39 -6.46 -18.70
C ALA A 464 -17.47 -6.17 -19.74
N SER A 465 -18.71 -6.67 -19.58
CA SER A 465 -19.78 -6.39 -20.55
C SER A 465 -20.02 -4.89 -20.74
N ARG A 466 -20.10 -4.09 -19.67
CA ARG A 466 -20.33 -2.64 -19.81
C ARG A 466 -19.14 -1.90 -20.43
N LEU A 467 -17.91 -2.30 -20.13
CA LEU A 467 -16.70 -1.68 -20.66
C LEU A 467 -16.49 -2.01 -22.15
N TRP A 468 -16.82 -3.24 -22.56
CA TRP A 468 -16.70 -3.69 -23.94
C TRP A 468 -17.89 -3.29 -24.83
N ARG A 469 -18.95 -2.69 -24.28
CA ARG A 469 -20.21 -2.42 -24.99
C ARG A 469 -20.04 -1.64 -26.28
N THR A 470 -19.12 -0.68 -26.33
CA THR A 470 -18.84 0.15 -27.51
C THR A 470 -17.62 -0.31 -28.30
N ILE A 471 -16.84 -1.25 -27.76
CA ILE A 471 -15.60 -1.76 -28.36
C ILE A 471 -15.92 -3.02 -29.18
N ASP A 472 -16.56 -4.01 -28.54
CA ASP A 472 -17.04 -5.24 -29.16
C ASP A 472 -18.44 -5.58 -28.60
N PRO A 473 -19.52 -5.11 -29.26
CA PRO A 473 -20.89 -5.35 -28.79
C PRO A 473 -21.28 -6.83 -28.74
N ALA A 474 -20.69 -7.69 -29.59
CA ALA A 474 -20.99 -9.12 -29.59
C ALA A 474 -20.36 -9.81 -28.38
N TYR A 475 -19.10 -9.48 -28.09
CA TYR A 475 -18.43 -9.94 -26.88
C TYR A 475 -19.14 -9.42 -25.61
N SER A 476 -19.52 -8.14 -25.60
CA SER A 476 -20.33 -7.54 -24.53
C SER A 476 -21.63 -8.31 -24.23
N ALA A 477 -22.34 -8.75 -25.28
CA ALA A 477 -23.56 -9.55 -25.14
C ALA A 477 -23.28 -10.98 -24.63
N LYS A 478 -22.21 -11.63 -25.11
CA LYS A 478 -21.74 -12.94 -24.62
C LYS A 478 -21.48 -12.89 -23.11
N LEU A 479 -20.74 -11.86 -22.67
CA LEU A 479 -20.38 -11.64 -21.27
C LEU A 479 -21.61 -11.46 -20.38
N LEU A 480 -22.55 -10.59 -20.79
CA LEU A 480 -23.76 -10.36 -20.01
C LEU A 480 -24.61 -11.63 -19.87
N ALA A 481 -24.78 -12.39 -20.96
CA ALA A 481 -25.53 -13.64 -20.92
C ALA A 481 -24.91 -14.68 -19.98
N ALA A 482 -23.57 -14.81 -19.99
CA ALA A 482 -22.86 -15.71 -19.08
C ALA A 482 -22.98 -15.26 -17.62
N ALA A 483 -22.88 -13.95 -17.35
CA ALA A 483 -23.01 -13.36 -16.02
C ALA A 483 -24.40 -13.61 -15.41
N GLU A 484 -25.47 -13.33 -16.17
CA GLU A 484 -26.84 -13.54 -15.69
C GLU A 484 -27.14 -15.03 -15.43
N LYS A 485 -26.61 -15.91 -16.27
CA LYS A 485 -26.71 -17.37 -16.11
C LYS A 485 -25.99 -17.84 -14.85
N ALA A 486 -24.76 -17.37 -14.64
CA ALA A 486 -23.96 -17.72 -13.47
C ALA A 486 -24.62 -17.25 -12.17
N TYR A 487 -25.08 -16.00 -12.13
CA TYR A 487 -25.77 -15.46 -10.95
C TYR A 487 -27.07 -16.24 -10.64
N ALA A 488 -27.85 -16.61 -11.66
CA ALA A 488 -29.02 -17.45 -11.47
C ALA A 488 -28.66 -18.85 -10.94
N ALA A 489 -27.59 -19.46 -11.45
CA ALA A 489 -27.10 -20.75 -10.97
C ALA A 489 -26.59 -20.68 -9.52
N ALA A 490 -25.88 -19.62 -9.14
CA ALA A 490 -25.44 -19.37 -7.77
C ALA A 490 -26.62 -19.24 -6.81
N LYS A 491 -27.67 -18.47 -7.16
CA LYS A 491 -28.90 -18.37 -6.34
C LYS A 491 -29.60 -19.71 -6.15
N ALA A 492 -29.52 -20.61 -7.14
CA ALA A 492 -30.06 -21.96 -7.02
C ALA A 492 -29.18 -22.89 -6.18
N ASN A 493 -27.89 -22.59 -6.03
CA ASN A 493 -26.90 -23.42 -5.36
C ASN A 493 -26.04 -22.60 -4.36
N PRO A 494 -26.63 -21.89 -3.38
CA PRO A 494 -25.90 -20.90 -2.59
C PRO A 494 -24.84 -21.51 -1.66
N ASN A 495 -24.97 -22.79 -1.30
CA ASN A 495 -24.15 -23.43 -0.26
C ASN A 495 -23.08 -24.39 -0.83
N VAL A 496 -22.70 -24.26 -2.11
CA VAL A 496 -21.63 -25.07 -2.71
C VAL A 496 -20.29 -24.38 -2.45
N LEU A 497 -19.70 -24.63 -1.29
CA LEU A 497 -18.44 -24.02 -0.88
C LEU A 497 -17.24 -24.87 -1.33
N ALA A 498 -16.11 -24.21 -1.57
CA ALA A 498 -14.85 -24.90 -1.89
C ALA A 498 -14.32 -25.63 -0.67
N ASP A 499 -13.80 -26.85 -0.86
CA ASP A 499 -13.27 -27.67 0.23
C ASP A 499 -11.92 -27.10 0.70
N PRO A 500 -11.77 -26.69 1.97
CA PRO A 500 -10.50 -26.20 2.50
C PRO A 500 -9.38 -27.27 2.50
N ASN A 501 -9.70 -28.54 2.24
CA ASN A 501 -8.72 -29.62 2.13
C ASN A 501 -8.32 -29.94 0.68
N ASP A 502 -8.91 -29.26 -0.32
CA ASP A 502 -8.49 -29.38 -1.73
C ASP A 502 -7.21 -28.56 -1.98
N GLY A 503 -6.11 -28.87 -1.29
CA GLY A 503 -4.84 -28.11 -1.33
C GLY A 503 -3.69 -28.83 -2.06
N THR A 504 -3.94 -30.01 -2.61
CA THR A 504 -2.89 -30.82 -3.26
C THR A 504 -2.71 -30.39 -4.72
N GLY A 505 -1.51 -29.91 -5.07
CA GLY A 505 -1.19 -29.48 -6.44
C GLY A 505 -1.78 -28.13 -6.85
N GLY A 506 -2.37 -27.39 -5.91
CA GLY A 506 -2.87 -26.05 -6.12
C GLY A 506 -3.51 -25.46 -4.87
N GLY A 507 -3.46 -24.14 -4.71
CA GLY A 507 -4.06 -23.41 -3.57
C GLY A 507 -5.56 -23.68 -3.41
N THR A 508 -6.06 -23.63 -2.17
CA THR A 508 -7.46 -23.98 -1.87
C THR A 508 -8.43 -22.87 -2.24
N TYR A 509 -8.07 -21.60 -1.99
CA TYR A 509 -8.94 -20.42 -2.12
C TYR A 509 -10.35 -20.64 -1.55
N SER A 510 -10.42 -21.38 -0.44
CA SER A 510 -11.68 -21.73 0.19
C SER A 510 -12.21 -20.58 1.04
N ASP A 511 -13.49 -20.29 0.87
CA ASP A 511 -14.24 -19.35 1.70
C ASP A 511 -15.43 -20.07 2.37
N ASN A 512 -15.70 -19.71 3.62
CA ASN A 512 -16.78 -20.24 4.43
C ASN A 512 -18.10 -19.45 4.29
N THR A 513 -18.04 -18.24 3.72
CA THR A 513 -19.19 -17.39 3.41
C THR A 513 -19.21 -17.10 1.92
N VAL A 514 -20.35 -16.63 1.41
CA VAL A 514 -20.46 -16.06 0.05
C VAL A 514 -21.39 -14.83 0.02
N THR A 515 -21.64 -14.24 1.19
CA THR A 515 -22.60 -13.13 1.35
C THR A 515 -22.11 -11.90 0.58
N ASP A 516 -20.82 -11.68 0.62
CA ASP A 516 -20.09 -10.62 -0.04
C ASP A 516 -19.96 -10.84 -1.54
N GLU A 517 -19.71 -12.06 -2.03
CA GLU A 517 -19.73 -12.35 -3.47
C GLU A 517 -21.13 -12.16 -4.05
N PHE A 518 -22.19 -12.54 -3.31
CA PHE A 518 -23.56 -12.27 -3.75
C PHE A 518 -23.83 -10.78 -3.85
N TYR A 519 -23.36 -10.01 -2.86
CA TYR A 519 -23.50 -8.55 -2.86
C TYR A 519 -22.74 -7.92 -4.03
N TRP A 520 -21.48 -8.30 -4.22
CA TRP A 520 -20.63 -7.79 -5.28
C TRP A 520 -21.19 -8.12 -6.68
N ALA A 521 -21.51 -9.38 -6.95
CA ALA A 521 -22.07 -9.77 -8.24
C ALA A 521 -23.41 -9.06 -8.54
N ALA A 522 -24.27 -8.88 -7.51
CA ALA A 522 -25.50 -8.11 -7.65
C ALA A 522 -25.23 -6.64 -7.95
N ALA A 523 -24.22 -6.03 -7.32
CA ALA A 523 -23.81 -4.65 -7.58
C ALA A 523 -23.32 -4.46 -9.02
N GLU A 524 -22.48 -5.36 -9.53
CA GLU A 524 -21.99 -5.32 -10.91
C GLU A 524 -23.11 -5.52 -11.94
N LEU A 525 -23.98 -6.51 -11.72
CA LEU A 525 -25.13 -6.78 -12.59
C LEU A 525 -26.14 -5.65 -12.57
N TYR A 526 -26.43 -5.08 -11.39
CA TYR A 526 -27.32 -3.93 -11.28
C TYR A 526 -26.77 -2.73 -12.03
N THR A 527 -25.50 -2.40 -11.81
CA THR A 527 -24.83 -1.26 -12.46
C THR A 527 -24.76 -1.43 -13.97
N THR A 528 -24.62 -2.66 -14.45
CA THR A 528 -24.53 -2.99 -15.88
C THR A 528 -25.89 -2.95 -16.59
N THR A 529 -26.97 -3.37 -15.90
CA THR A 529 -28.28 -3.66 -16.52
C THR A 529 -29.42 -2.75 -16.08
N GLY A 530 -29.33 -2.13 -14.91
CA GLY A 530 -30.42 -1.39 -14.27
C GLY A 530 -31.61 -2.26 -13.80
N LYS A 531 -31.53 -3.59 -13.88
CA LYS A 531 -32.66 -4.48 -13.54
C LYS A 531 -33.00 -4.41 -12.05
N SER A 532 -34.29 -4.29 -11.74
CA SER A 532 -34.78 -4.14 -10.36
C SER A 532 -34.50 -5.35 -9.46
N ALA A 533 -34.41 -6.56 -10.02
CA ALA A 533 -34.11 -7.77 -9.26
C ALA A 533 -32.72 -7.68 -8.59
N TYR A 534 -31.69 -7.27 -9.34
CA TYR A 534 -30.34 -7.08 -8.80
C TYR A 534 -30.29 -5.91 -7.82
N ARG A 535 -31.03 -4.83 -8.08
CA ARG A 535 -31.19 -3.73 -7.11
C ARG A 535 -31.78 -4.22 -5.79
N SER A 536 -32.78 -5.10 -5.83
CA SER A 536 -33.37 -5.68 -4.62
C SER A 536 -32.37 -6.56 -3.87
N ASP A 537 -31.54 -7.34 -4.59
CA ASP A 537 -30.49 -8.14 -3.96
C ASP A 537 -29.41 -7.25 -3.31
N VAL A 538 -28.96 -6.18 -3.99
CA VAL A 538 -28.04 -5.15 -3.44
C VAL A 538 -28.62 -4.50 -2.19
N THR A 539 -29.83 -3.93 -2.30
CA THR A 539 -30.44 -3.14 -1.20
C THR A 539 -30.94 -4.00 -0.04
N GLY A 540 -31.15 -5.30 -0.27
CA GLY A 540 -31.52 -6.28 0.74
C GLY A 540 -30.33 -6.93 1.46
N SER A 541 -29.10 -6.71 0.97
CA SER A 541 -27.89 -7.24 1.60
C SER A 541 -27.57 -6.54 2.92
N SER A 542 -27.01 -7.28 3.88
CA SER A 542 -26.46 -6.73 5.12
C SER A 542 -25.21 -5.87 4.91
N LEU A 543 -24.58 -5.97 3.73
CA LEU A 543 -23.37 -5.22 3.37
C LEU A 543 -23.68 -3.89 2.67
N TYR A 544 -24.94 -3.63 2.35
CA TYR A 544 -25.37 -2.42 1.65
C TYR A 544 -25.00 -1.14 2.40
N ARG A 545 -24.78 -0.06 1.64
CA ARG A 545 -24.42 1.28 2.16
C ARG A 545 -23.04 1.33 2.83
N GLY A 546 -22.06 0.60 2.29
CA GLY A 546 -20.68 0.66 2.76
C GLY A 546 -20.40 -0.19 4.00
N ALA A 547 -21.31 -1.11 4.38
CA ALA A 547 -21.12 -1.97 5.54
C ALA A 547 -20.10 -3.09 5.29
N SER A 548 -19.61 -3.25 4.05
CA SER A 548 -18.52 -4.16 3.68
C SER A 548 -17.13 -3.66 4.07
N PHE A 549 -16.93 -2.35 4.24
CA PHE A 549 -15.61 -1.80 4.53
C PHE A 549 -15.18 -2.05 5.97
N THR A 550 -14.00 -2.63 6.12
CA THR A 550 -13.34 -2.84 7.41
C THR A 550 -11.90 -2.36 7.37
N THR A 551 -11.23 -2.29 8.51
CA THR A 551 -9.80 -1.94 8.58
C THR A 551 -8.86 -3.06 8.13
N HIS A 552 -9.37 -4.29 7.94
CA HIS A 552 -8.64 -5.36 7.28
C HIS A 552 -8.40 -5.00 5.81
N GLY A 553 -9.43 -4.46 5.16
CA GLY A 553 -9.44 -4.13 3.75
C GLY A 553 -10.37 -5.06 2.99
N PHE A 554 -9.98 -5.35 1.75
CA PHE A 554 -10.61 -6.35 0.89
C PHE A 554 -9.51 -7.22 0.26
N ASP A 555 -9.86 -8.46 -0.07
CA ASP A 555 -9.00 -9.46 -0.70
C ASP A 555 -9.86 -10.48 -1.46
N TRP A 556 -9.25 -11.57 -1.92
CA TRP A 556 -9.93 -12.61 -2.70
C TRP A 556 -11.08 -13.32 -1.97
N GLY A 557 -11.10 -13.30 -0.64
CA GLY A 557 -12.14 -13.90 0.21
C GLY A 557 -12.93 -12.85 1.01
N SER A 558 -12.85 -11.58 0.63
CA SER A 558 -13.60 -10.49 1.25
C SER A 558 -13.96 -9.46 0.17
N THR A 559 -14.92 -9.82 -0.68
CA THR A 559 -15.18 -9.13 -1.95
C THR A 559 -16.27 -8.05 -1.89
N GLY A 560 -16.88 -7.86 -0.73
CA GLY A 560 -18.04 -6.96 -0.58
C GLY A 560 -17.70 -5.50 -0.89
N ALA A 561 -16.48 -5.08 -0.58
CA ALA A 561 -15.99 -3.74 -0.88
C ALA A 561 -15.96 -3.45 -2.38
N LEU A 562 -15.69 -4.45 -3.22
CA LEU A 562 -15.67 -4.32 -4.69
C LEU A 562 -17.04 -3.84 -5.21
N GLY A 563 -18.12 -4.42 -4.67
CA GLY A 563 -19.49 -4.01 -4.97
C GLY A 563 -19.78 -2.56 -4.55
N ASP A 564 -19.36 -2.17 -3.34
CA ASP A 564 -19.53 -0.79 -2.85
C ASP A 564 -18.70 0.22 -3.69
N ILE A 565 -17.48 -0.13 -4.10
CA ILE A 565 -16.64 0.70 -4.98
C ILE A 565 -17.37 0.95 -6.30
N THR A 566 -17.89 -0.10 -6.94
CA THR A 566 -18.66 0.01 -8.19
C THR A 566 -19.89 0.91 -8.01
N LEU A 567 -20.67 0.74 -6.93
CA LEU A 567 -21.85 1.56 -6.67
C LEU A 567 -21.53 3.03 -6.38
N ALA A 568 -20.34 3.32 -5.84
CA ALA A 568 -19.88 4.68 -5.56
C ALA A 568 -19.27 5.38 -6.79
N LEU A 569 -18.62 4.62 -7.67
CA LEU A 569 -17.88 5.10 -8.82
C LEU A 569 -18.77 5.23 -10.07
N VAL A 570 -19.60 4.21 -10.34
CA VAL A 570 -20.39 4.11 -11.57
C VAL A 570 -21.79 4.68 -11.37
N SER A 571 -22.25 5.50 -12.32
CA SER A 571 -23.61 6.05 -12.30
C SER A 571 -24.67 4.94 -12.30
N ASN A 572 -25.60 5.03 -11.36
CA ASN A 572 -26.70 4.08 -11.16
C ASN A 572 -27.93 4.78 -10.53
N ASP A 573 -29.06 4.09 -10.44
CA ASP A 573 -30.35 4.64 -9.94
C ASP A 573 -30.60 4.39 -8.44
N LEU A 574 -29.54 4.19 -7.63
CA LEU A 574 -29.70 4.18 -6.17
C LEU A 574 -30.04 5.58 -5.65
N PRO A 575 -30.71 5.67 -4.49
CA PRO A 575 -30.90 6.96 -3.83
C PRO A 575 -29.56 7.67 -3.59
N ALA A 576 -29.47 8.96 -3.91
CA ALA A 576 -28.21 9.72 -3.74
C ALA A 576 -27.68 9.68 -2.29
N ALA A 577 -28.56 9.59 -1.30
CA ALA A 577 -28.18 9.44 0.11
C ALA A 577 -27.46 8.11 0.38
N ASP A 578 -27.81 7.05 -0.34
CA ASP A 578 -27.21 5.73 -0.17
C ASP A 578 -25.81 5.70 -0.80
N VAL A 579 -25.66 6.26 -2.01
CA VAL A 579 -24.35 6.46 -2.65
C VAL A 579 -23.45 7.34 -1.78
N ALA A 580 -23.99 8.39 -1.16
CA ALA A 580 -23.25 9.23 -0.23
C ALA A 580 -22.83 8.47 1.04
N ALA A 581 -23.66 7.55 1.55
CA ALA A 581 -23.31 6.69 2.68
C ALA A 581 -22.14 5.75 2.33
N ILE A 582 -22.14 5.16 1.13
CA ILE A 582 -21.02 4.32 0.65
C ILE A 582 -19.72 5.14 0.58
N LYS A 583 -19.76 6.32 -0.04
CA LYS A 583 -18.59 7.22 -0.09
C LYS A 583 -18.10 7.63 1.31
N THR A 584 -19.04 7.84 2.23
CA THR A 584 -18.70 8.14 3.64
C THR A 584 -18.00 6.96 4.30
N ALA A 585 -18.45 5.72 4.07
CA ALA A 585 -17.78 4.52 4.58
C ALA A 585 -16.34 4.40 4.06
N ILE A 586 -16.12 4.60 2.76
CA ILE A 586 -14.77 4.63 2.14
C ILE A 586 -13.88 5.65 2.86
N THR A 587 -14.37 6.88 3.05
CA THR A 587 -13.58 7.94 3.72
C THR A 587 -13.33 7.67 5.21
N THR A 588 -14.26 7.00 5.89
CA THR A 588 -14.14 6.63 7.32
C THR A 588 -13.09 5.54 7.51
N THR A 589 -13.08 4.56 6.61
CA THR A 589 -12.09 3.49 6.59
C THR A 589 -10.71 4.04 6.22
N ALA A 590 -10.62 4.92 5.22
CA ALA A 590 -9.41 5.66 4.90
C ALA A 590 -8.85 6.47 6.10
N ASP A 591 -9.70 7.15 6.86
CA ASP A 591 -9.29 7.86 8.09
C ASP A 591 -8.76 6.89 9.16
N SER A 592 -9.32 5.69 9.24
CA SER A 592 -8.85 4.64 10.15
C SER A 592 -7.47 4.13 9.74
N HIS A 593 -7.21 3.93 8.43
CA HIS A 593 -5.88 3.58 7.93
C HIS A 593 -4.86 4.68 8.21
N LEU A 594 -5.20 5.95 7.97
CA LEU A 594 -4.30 7.08 8.30
C LEU A 594 -3.97 7.14 9.80
N ALA A 595 -4.94 6.84 10.68
CA ALA A 595 -4.71 6.77 12.12
C ALA A 595 -3.77 5.62 12.50
N GLN A 596 -3.89 4.45 11.86
CA GLN A 596 -2.97 3.32 12.06
C GLN A 596 -1.55 3.68 11.59
N MET A 597 -1.42 4.21 10.37
CA MET A 597 -0.14 4.65 9.80
C MET A 597 0.55 5.69 10.70
N ALA A 598 -0.22 6.63 11.24
CA ALA A 598 0.30 7.67 12.14
C ALA A 598 0.81 7.12 13.50
N ALA A 599 0.45 5.89 13.87
CA ALA A 599 0.94 5.22 15.08
C ALA A 599 2.20 4.36 14.83
N MET A 600 2.56 4.11 13.57
CA MET A 600 3.70 3.27 13.21
C MET A 600 4.99 4.08 12.99
N GLY A 601 6.13 3.41 13.19
CA GLY A 601 7.46 3.87 12.80
C GLY A 601 7.74 3.70 11.31
N TYR A 602 7.19 2.64 10.73
CA TYR A 602 7.17 2.34 9.30
C TYR A 602 5.71 2.33 8.83
N PRO A 603 5.16 3.48 8.38
CA PRO A 603 3.75 3.60 8.09
C PRO A 603 3.28 2.67 6.97
N ALA A 604 2.38 1.74 7.30
CA ALA A 604 1.66 0.90 6.35
C ALA A 604 0.17 0.92 6.69
N PRO A 605 -0.76 1.01 5.71
CA PRO A 605 -2.20 1.05 5.96
C PRO A 605 -2.78 -0.32 6.32
N TYR A 606 -2.00 -1.22 6.94
CA TYR A 606 -2.44 -2.58 7.25
C TYR A 606 -1.74 -3.17 8.48
N ARG A 607 -2.53 -3.90 9.27
CA ARG A 607 -2.15 -4.93 10.24
C ARG A 607 -3.43 -5.63 10.68
N THR A 608 -3.32 -6.86 11.15
CA THR A 608 -4.44 -7.54 11.82
C THR A 608 -4.80 -6.82 13.14
N ALA A 609 -5.95 -7.17 13.71
CA ALA A 609 -6.42 -6.58 14.97
C ALA A 609 -5.45 -6.82 16.15
N ASP A 610 -4.72 -7.94 16.16
CA ASP A 610 -3.71 -8.26 17.18
C ASP A 610 -2.31 -7.71 16.84
N GLY A 611 -2.16 -7.06 15.68
CA GLY A 611 -0.93 -6.42 15.24
C GLY A 611 0.05 -7.33 14.50
N THR A 612 -0.36 -8.56 14.18
CA THR A 612 0.37 -9.47 13.31
C THR A 612 0.20 -9.12 11.83
N TYR A 613 0.99 -9.79 10.98
CA TYR A 613 0.93 -9.70 9.52
C TYR A 613 0.68 -11.11 8.98
N GLU A 614 -0.24 -11.25 8.03
CA GLU A 614 -0.59 -12.55 7.43
C GLU A 614 -0.02 -12.74 6.02
N TRP A 615 -0.19 -13.93 5.45
CA TRP A 615 0.25 -14.24 4.09
C TRP A 615 -0.38 -13.26 3.09
N GLY A 616 0.46 -12.56 2.31
CA GLY A 616 -0.01 -11.60 1.32
C GLY A 616 -0.29 -10.22 1.90
N SER A 617 0.25 -9.90 3.08
CA SER A 617 0.10 -8.61 3.73
C SER A 617 0.45 -7.41 2.84
N ASN A 618 1.39 -7.53 1.90
CA ASN A 618 1.68 -6.47 0.93
C ASN A 618 0.53 -6.23 -0.05
N GLY A 619 -0.20 -7.28 -0.43
CA GLY A 619 -1.43 -7.14 -1.22
C GLY A 619 -2.48 -6.33 -0.45
N LEU A 620 -2.64 -6.58 0.85
CA LEU A 620 -3.55 -5.81 1.70
C LEU A 620 -3.06 -4.36 1.92
N VAL A 621 -1.75 -4.13 1.99
CA VAL A 621 -1.19 -2.77 1.98
C VAL A 621 -1.57 -2.04 0.68
N ALA A 622 -1.44 -2.71 -0.47
CA ALA A 622 -1.82 -2.13 -1.77
C ALA A 622 -3.32 -1.87 -1.85
N ASN A 623 -4.19 -2.82 -1.48
CA ASN A 623 -5.65 -2.67 -1.46
C ASN A 623 -6.10 -1.55 -0.51
N ASN A 624 -5.50 -1.42 0.67
CA ASN A 624 -5.82 -0.31 1.56
C ASN A 624 -5.27 1.03 1.03
N GLY A 625 -4.21 0.99 0.22
CA GLY A 625 -3.76 2.11 -0.63
C GLY A 625 -4.79 2.51 -1.68
N VAL A 626 -5.46 1.55 -2.33
CA VAL A 626 -6.59 1.77 -3.26
C VAL A 626 -7.72 2.53 -2.54
N VAL A 627 -8.09 2.11 -1.32
CA VAL A 627 -9.12 2.79 -0.50
C VAL A 627 -8.73 4.25 -0.21
N LEU A 628 -7.46 4.52 0.12
CA LEU A 628 -6.94 5.88 0.29
C LEU A 628 -7.03 6.69 -1.02
N GLY A 629 -6.67 6.09 -2.16
CA GLY A 629 -6.78 6.70 -3.48
C GLY A 629 -8.22 7.08 -3.84
N LEU A 630 -9.17 6.18 -3.60
CA LEU A 630 -10.61 6.42 -3.81
C LEU A 630 -11.16 7.50 -2.86
N ALA A 631 -10.75 7.50 -1.59
CA ALA A 631 -11.12 8.54 -0.65
C ALA A 631 -10.63 9.92 -1.10
N TYR A 632 -9.42 10.01 -1.66
CA TYR A 632 -8.96 11.24 -2.33
C TYR A 632 -9.84 11.57 -3.54
N ASP A 633 -10.18 10.60 -4.39
CA ASP A 633 -10.97 10.90 -5.58
C ASP A 633 -12.36 11.46 -5.26
N PHE A 634 -13.00 11.00 -4.17
CA PHE A 634 -14.30 11.50 -3.75
C PHE A 634 -14.25 12.81 -2.97
N THR A 635 -13.16 13.10 -2.26
CA THR A 635 -13.11 14.26 -1.33
C THR A 635 -12.12 15.35 -1.71
N LYS A 636 -11.13 15.01 -2.55
CA LYS A 636 -9.96 15.81 -2.90
C LYS A 636 -9.16 16.30 -1.69
N GLN A 637 -9.22 15.57 -0.58
CA GLN A 637 -8.42 15.88 0.62
C GLN A 637 -7.02 15.26 0.52
N ASP A 638 -6.01 16.12 0.47
CA ASP A 638 -4.59 15.76 0.33
C ASP A 638 -4.10 14.68 1.32
N LYS A 639 -4.64 14.63 2.55
CA LYS A 639 -4.26 13.60 3.54
C LYS A 639 -4.41 12.17 3.01
N TYR A 640 -5.39 11.91 2.14
CA TYR A 640 -5.61 10.58 1.58
C TYR A 640 -4.62 10.28 0.46
N ARG A 641 -4.32 11.26 -0.41
CA ARG A 641 -3.23 11.16 -1.39
C ARG A 641 -1.91 10.88 -0.69
N ASP A 642 -1.57 11.68 0.31
CA ASP A 642 -0.34 11.56 1.08
C ASP A 642 -0.23 10.21 1.82
N GLY A 643 -1.37 9.61 2.20
CA GLY A 643 -1.44 8.24 2.72
C GLY A 643 -1.15 7.18 1.66
N ALA A 644 -1.76 7.30 0.47
CA ALA A 644 -1.53 6.37 -0.64
C ALA A 644 -0.06 6.37 -1.08
N PHE A 645 0.59 7.53 -1.15
CA PHE A 645 2.03 7.63 -1.42
C PHE A 645 2.88 7.01 -0.31
N GLN A 646 2.49 7.15 0.96
CA GLN A 646 3.21 6.47 2.06
C GLN A 646 3.03 4.95 2.04
N ALA A 647 1.89 4.43 1.56
CA ALA A 647 1.72 3.00 1.32
C ALA A 647 2.71 2.51 0.26
N MET A 648 2.89 3.29 -0.83
CA MET A 648 3.90 3.01 -1.85
C MET A 648 5.33 3.13 -1.30
N ASP A 649 5.64 4.12 -0.45
CA ASP A 649 6.94 4.23 0.23
C ASP A 649 7.28 2.95 1.01
N TYR A 650 6.30 2.39 1.74
CA TYR A 650 6.48 1.13 2.47
C TYR A 650 6.81 -0.03 1.52
N LEU A 651 6.05 -0.18 0.43
CA LEU A 651 6.27 -1.24 -0.57
C LEU A 651 7.63 -1.10 -1.27
N LEU A 652 8.14 0.12 -1.44
CA LEU A 652 9.39 0.42 -2.14
C LEU A 652 10.61 0.62 -1.22
N GLY A 653 10.55 0.18 0.04
CA GLY A 653 11.73 0.08 0.90
C GLY A 653 11.70 0.84 2.23
N ARG A 654 10.70 1.69 2.48
CA ARG A 654 10.51 2.35 3.78
C ARG A 654 9.82 1.41 4.78
N ASN A 655 10.42 0.24 4.97
CA ASN A 655 9.97 -0.84 5.83
C ASN A 655 11.18 -1.41 6.62
N PRO A 656 10.95 -2.18 7.70
CA PRO A 656 12.05 -2.64 8.54
C PRO A 656 12.86 -3.79 7.93
N ALA A 657 12.35 -4.49 6.90
CA ALA A 657 13.13 -5.43 6.11
C ALA A 657 14.14 -4.72 5.17
N ASN A 658 13.90 -3.43 4.87
CA ASN A 658 14.65 -2.58 3.96
C ASN A 658 14.79 -3.17 2.54
N TYR A 659 13.76 -3.90 2.10
CA TYR A 659 13.62 -4.34 0.73
C TYR A 659 12.56 -3.48 0.04
N SER A 660 12.80 -3.10 -1.21
CA SER A 660 11.65 -2.90 -2.08
C SER A 660 11.04 -4.27 -2.35
N TYR A 661 9.78 -4.44 -1.97
CA TYR A 661 9.01 -5.66 -2.21
C TYR A 661 8.55 -5.81 -3.67
N VAL A 662 8.90 -4.84 -4.52
CA VAL A 662 8.62 -4.86 -5.95
C VAL A 662 9.92 -5.13 -6.70
N SER A 663 9.97 -6.25 -7.40
CA SER A 663 11.13 -6.63 -8.23
C SER A 663 11.46 -5.54 -9.26
N GLY A 664 12.76 -5.33 -9.51
CA GLY A 664 13.26 -4.37 -10.49
C GLY A 664 13.06 -2.88 -10.16
N HIS A 665 12.51 -2.55 -8.98
CA HIS A 665 12.34 -1.18 -8.49
C HIS A 665 13.02 -1.02 -7.12
N GLY A 666 13.86 0.00 -6.97
CA GLY A 666 14.76 0.21 -5.82
C GLY A 666 16.08 -0.57 -5.87
N ASP A 667 17.10 -0.05 -5.19
CA ASP A 667 18.46 -0.63 -5.16
C ASP A 667 18.53 -2.00 -4.46
N GLN A 668 17.60 -2.28 -3.54
CA GLN A 668 17.43 -3.56 -2.87
C GLN A 668 16.01 -4.10 -3.12
N ALA A 669 15.67 -4.27 -4.40
CA ALA A 669 14.47 -4.98 -4.82
C ALA A 669 14.56 -6.48 -4.51
N VAL A 670 13.42 -7.11 -4.26
CA VAL A 670 13.30 -8.58 -4.22
C VAL A 670 13.76 -9.20 -5.55
N GLN A 671 14.50 -10.29 -5.46
CA GLN A 671 15.07 -11.01 -6.61
C GLN A 671 14.61 -12.47 -6.67
N ASN A 672 14.44 -13.10 -5.50
CA ASN A 672 14.25 -14.54 -5.35
C ASN A 672 12.82 -14.86 -4.91
N VAL A 673 11.84 -14.26 -5.58
CA VAL A 673 10.44 -14.58 -5.31
C VAL A 673 10.14 -16.06 -5.57
N HIS A 674 9.27 -16.68 -4.78
CA HIS A 674 8.85 -18.06 -4.99
C HIS A 674 8.09 -18.18 -6.31
N HIS A 675 8.78 -18.57 -7.37
CA HIS A 675 8.19 -18.72 -8.70
C HIS A 675 8.92 -19.80 -9.52
N ARG A 676 8.15 -20.70 -10.15
CA ARG A 676 8.70 -21.89 -10.84
C ARG A 676 9.59 -21.60 -12.03
N PHE A 677 9.46 -20.43 -12.66
CA PHE A 677 10.30 -20.03 -13.80
C PHE A 677 11.33 -18.96 -13.44
N TRP A 678 11.05 -18.09 -12.46
CA TRP A 678 11.96 -17.00 -12.07
C TRP A 678 12.90 -17.48 -10.97
N ALA A 679 13.65 -18.53 -11.30
CA ALA A 679 14.33 -19.38 -10.34
C ALA A 679 15.85 -19.32 -10.42
N HIS A 680 16.41 -18.14 -10.73
CA HIS A 680 17.85 -17.92 -10.84
C HIS A 680 18.65 -18.40 -9.62
N GLU A 681 18.08 -18.28 -8.41
CA GLU A 681 18.73 -18.76 -7.17
C GLU A 681 19.03 -20.26 -7.18
N LEU A 682 18.17 -21.07 -7.83
CA LEU A 682 18.36 -22.52 -7.95
C LEU A 682 19.06 -22.91 -9.25
N ASP A 683 18.77 -22.19 -10.34
CA ASP A 683 19.35 -22.43 -11.66
C ASP A 683 19.76 -21.09 -12.30
N PRO A 684 21.06 -20.75 -12.33
CA PRO A 684 21.55 -19.49 -12.90
C PRO A 684 21.27 -19.28 -14.40
N SER A 685 20.77 -20.31 -15.10
CA SER A 685 20.33 -20.17 -16.50
C SER A 685 18.91 -19.59 -16.63
N LEU A 686 18.13 -19.57 -15.54
CA LEU A 686 16.80 -18.98 -15.46
C LEU A 686 16.87 -17.53 -14.97
N PRO A 687 15.91 -16.67 -15.32
CA PRO A 687 15.89 -15.28 -14.85
C PRO A 687 15.48 -15.16 -13.38
N THR A 688 15.75 -14.01 -12.76
CA THR A 688 15.05 -13.54 -11.55
C THR A 688 13.66 -13.03 -11.92
N ALA A 689 12.88 -12.49 -10.97
CA ALA A 689 11.60 -11.88 -11.30
C ALA A 689 11.75 -10.69 -12.29
N PRO A 690 10.83 -10.53 -13.27
CA PRO A 690 10.77 -9.36 -14.12
C PRO A 690 10.37 -8.13 -13.30
N PRO A 691 10.79 -6.91 -13.69
CA PRO A 691 10.36 -5.70 -13.00
C PRO A 691 8.84 -5.62 -12.83
N GLY A 692 8.39 -5.18 -11.65
CA GLY A 692 6.97 -4.97 -11.36
C GLY A 692 6.24 -6.14 -10.70
N ALA A 693 6.88 -7.27 -10.43
CA ALA A 693 6.27 -8.34 -9.62
C ALA A 693 6.33 -8.02 -8.12
N LEU A 694 5.19 -8.08 -7.43
CA LEU A 694 5.02 -7.81 -6.00
C LEU A 694 5.14 -9.09 -5.18
N SER A 695 6.07 -9.08 -4.24
CA SER A 695 6.17 -10.11 -3.20
C SER A 695 5.02 -10.01 -2.19
N GLY A 696 4.49 -11.15 -1.76
CA GLY A 696 3.42 -11.25 -0.76
C GLY A 696 3.77 -10.59 0.58
N GLY A 697 5.06 -10.52 0.93
CA GLY A 697 5.55 -9.71 2.04
C GLY A 697 5.52 -10.37 3.40
N PRO A 698 5.69 -9.58 4.48
CA PRO A 698 5.83 -10.13 5.82
C PRO A 698 4.67 -11.02 6.24
N ASN A 699 4.97 -12.16 6.86
CA ASN A 699 3.97 -13.09 7.40
C ASN A 699 4.47 -13.64 8.75
N SER A 700 3.82 -13.22 9.82
CA SER A 700 4.16 -13.62 11.20
C SER A 700 3.77 -15.06 11.52
N GLY A 701 2.97 -15.70 10.65
CA GLY A 701 2.58 -17.10 10.80
C GLY A 701 3.70 -18.09 10.46
N LEU A 702 4.76 -17.64 9.74
CA LEU A 702 5.90 -18.47 9.34
C LEU A 702 5.48 -19.81 8.72
N GLN A 703 4.58 -19.75 7.74
CA GLN A 703 3.78 -20.88 7.25
C GLN A 703 4.52 -21.73 6.19
N ASP A 704 5.83 -21.51 6.05
CA ASP A 704 6.71 -22.33 5.25
C ASP A 704 7.99 -22.70 6.01
N PRO A 705 8.63 -23.83 5.67
CA PRO A 705 9.82 -24.29 6.38
C PRO A 705 10.97 -23.26 6.37
N THR A 706 11.14 -22.52 5.27
CA THR A 706 12.21 -21.52 5.15
C THR A 706 11.93 -20.33 6.07
N ALA A 707 10.75 -19.73 6.03
CA ALA A 707 10.35 -18.66 6.93
C ALA A 707 10.43 -19.10 8.41
N ALA A 708 9.93 -20.30 8.74
CA ALA A 708 10.00 -20.85 10.10
C ALA A 708 11.45 -20.98 10.61
N ARG A 709 12.40 -21.34 9.73
CA ARG A 709 13.83 -21.39 10.03
C ARG A 709 14.43 -20.01 10.26
N LEU A 710 14.22 -19.14 9.28
CA LEU A 710 15.01 -17.93 9.09
C LEU A 710 14.48 -16.77 9.93
N LEU A 711 13.20 -16.84 10.34
CA LEU A 711 12.47 -15.71 10.92
C LEU A 711 11.85 -16.06 12.28
N ALA A 712 12.24 -17.17 12.92
CA ALA A 712 11.73 -17.52 14.24
C ALA A 712 11.91 -16.35 15.25
N GLY A 713 10.80 -15.89 15.84
CA GLY A 713 10.80 -14.77 16.78
C GLY A 713 10.94 -13.37 16.16
N CYS A 714 10.81 -13.24 14.84
CA CYS A 714 10.72 -11.96 14.16
C CYS A 714 9.60 -11.08 14.73
N ALA A 715 9.81 -9.77 14.73
CA ALA A 715 8.71 -8.82 14.89
C ALA A 715 7.85 -8.82 13.61
N PRO A 716 6.53 -8.54 13.69
CA PRO A 716 5.60 -8.76 12.58
C PRO A 716 6.03 -8.23 11.20
N GLN A 717 6.45 -6.96 11.12
CA GLN A 717 6.91 -6.36 9.85
C GLN A 717 8.31 -6.82 9.41
N ARG A 718 9.05 -7.52 10.26
CA ARG A 718 10.37 -8.11 9.98
C ARG A 718 10.31 -9.59 9.62
N CYS A 719 9.12 -10.19 9.63
CA CYS A 719 8.91 -11.59 9.25
C CYS A 719 8.94 -11.76 7.73
N PHE A 720 10.08 -11.41 7.11
CA PHE A 720 10.29 -11.46 5.66
C PHE A 720 11.74 -11.87 5.33
N VAL A 721 11.91 -12.65 4.26
CA VAL A 721 13.20 -13.00 3.67
C VAL A 721 13.05 -13.17 2.16
N ASP A 722 14.03 -12.67 1.39
CA ASP A 722 14.07 -12.81 -0.07
C ASP A 722 14.77 -14.11 -0.48
N ASP A 723 14.03 -15.22 -0.38
CA ASP A 723 14.49 -16.59 -0.67
C ASP A 723 13.41 -17.33 -1.47
N ILE A 724 13.81 -18.02 -2.52
CA ILE A 724 12.89 -18.70 -3.46
C ILE A 724 12.09 -19.81 -2.80
N GLN A 725 12.56 -20.38 -1.70
CA GLN A 725 11.84 -21.43 -0.97
C GLN A 725 10.81 -20.87 0.02
N ALA A 726 10.83 -19.55 0.28
CA ALA A 726 10.01 -18.91 1.31
C ALA A 726 8.62 -18.50 0.79
N TYR A 727 7.82 -19.48 0.34
CA TYR A 727 6.53 -19.21 -0.32
C TYR A 727 5.54 -18.40 0.54
N SER A 728 5.59 -18.53 1.88
CA SER A 728 4.62 -17.85 2.75
C SER A 728 4.92 -16.36 2.98
N VAL A 729 6.12 -15.90 2.61
CA VAL A 729 6.58 -14.51 2.76
C VAL A 729 7.07 -13.88 1.46
N ASN A 730 7.39 -14.67 0.44
CA ASN A 730 8.05 -14.18 -0.78
C ASN A 730 7.51 -14.76 -2.10
N GLU A 731 6.32 -15.34 -2.11
CA GLU A 731 5.63 -15.66 -3.37
C GLU A 731 5.15 -14.39 -4.10
N VAL A 732 4.71 -14.53 -5.36
CA VAL A 732 4.01 -13.51 -6.15
C VAL A 732 2.60 -13.99 -6.48
N ALA A 733 1.64 -13.10 -6.73
CA ALA A 733 0.30 -13.51 -7.14
C ALA A 733 -0.43 -12.44 -7.95
N ILE A 734 -1.34 -12.85 -8.84
CA ILE A 734 -2.14 -11.96 -9.70
C ILE A 734 -2.96 -10.95 -8.91
N ASN A 735 -3.53 -11.33 -7.76
CA ASN A 735 -4.32 -10.44 -6.90
C ASN A 735 -3.46 -9.42 -6.14
N TRP A 736 -2.20 -9.74 -5.85
CA TRP A 736 -1.27 -8.79 -5.25
C TRP A 736 -0.75 -7.80 -6.31
N ASN A 737 -0.48 -8.31 -7.51
CA ASN A 737 -0.02 -7.49 -8.63
C ASN A 737 -1.10 -6.59 -9.20
N SER A 738 -2.38 -6.98 -9.16
CA SER A 738 -3.49 -6.14 -9.59
C SER A 738 -3.70 -4.95 -8.65
N ALA A 739 -3.58 -5.19 -7.34
CA ALA A 739 -3.60 -4.16 -6.32
C ALA A 739 -2.43 -3.17 -6.50
N LEU A 740 -1.22 -3.69 -6.77
CA LEU A 740 -0.05 -2.87 -7.09
C LEU A 740 -0.26 -2.07 -8.37
N ALA A 741 -0.75 -2.69 -9.45
CA ALA A 741 -0.98 -2.03 -10.74
C ALA A 741 -1.95 -0.86 -10.59
N TRP A 742 -3.07 -1.08 -9.88
CA TRP A 742 -4.05 -0.03 -9.59
C TRP A 742 -3.40 1.13 -8.83
N LEU A 743 -2.69 0.84 -7.73
CA LEU A 743 -2.05 1.86 -6.89
C LEU A 743 -0.89 2.57 -7.60
N ALA A 744 -0.09 1.85 -8.39
CA ALA A 744 1.00 2.39 -9.19
C ALA A 744 0.47 3.31 -10.28
N ASN A 745 -0.60 2.91 -10.98
CA ASN A 745 -1.26 3.78 -11.94
C ASN A 745 -1.81 5.04 -11.25
N TRP A 746 -2.51 4.88 -10.13
CA TRP A 746 -3.08 6.01 -9.38
C TRP A 746 -2.00 6.99 -8.91
N THR A 747 -0.91 6.49 -8.33
CA THR A 747 0.19 7.34 -7.85
C THR A 747 0.94 7.99 -9.03
N ALA A 748 1.09 7.31 -10.16
CA ALA A 748 1.64 7.90 -11.38
C ALA A 748 0.71 8.99 -11.98
N GLU A 749 -0.62 8.83 -11.93
CA GLU A 749 -1.59 9.87 -12.31
C GLU A 749 -1.46 11.09 -11.39
N LYS A 750 -1.32 10.87 -10.08
CA LYS A 750 -1.24 11.95 -9.08
C LYS A 750 0.18 12.49 -8.89
N SER A 751 1.12 12.03 -9.73
CA SER A 751 2.48 12.56 -9.78
C SER A 751 2.56 13.65 -10.85
N PRO A 752 2.79 14.93 -10.50
CA PRO A 752 2.92 15.99 -11.49
C PRO A 752 4.04 15.67 -12.49
N SER A 753 3.76 15.91 -13.77
CA SER A 753 4.68 15.60 -14.89
C SER A 753 5.84 16.59 -15.01
N THR A 754 5.74 17.74 -14.37
CA THR A 754 6.76 18.77 -14.27
C THR A 754 6.81 19.31 -12.85
N VAL A 755 8.01 19.51 -12.29
CA VAL A 755 8.17 20.31 -11.06
C VAL A 755 7.56 21.68 -11.35
N ASP A 756 6.51 22.03 -10.63
CA ASP A 756 5.97 23.37 -10.69
C ASP A 756 7.01 24.33 -10.10
N THR A 757 7.58 25.13 -10.99
CA THR A 757 8.60 26.15 -10.68
C THR A 757 8.02 27.56 -10.76
N THR A 758 6.73 27.67 -11.06
CA THR A 758 6.03 28.92 -11.31
C THR A 758 5.22 29.30 -10.07
N PRO A 759 5.50 30.46 -9.43
CA PRO A 759 4.68 30.92 -8.33
C PRO A 759 3.23 31.20 -8.74
N PRO A 760 2.26 31.06 -7.82
CA PRO A 760 0.85 31.35 -8.10
C PRO A 760 0.63 32.83 -8.42
N ALA A 761 -0.48 33.16 -9.08
CA ALA A 761 -0.86 34.55 -9.34
C ALA A 761 -1.12 35.34 -8.05
N ALA A 762 -1.19 36.67 -8.14
CA ALA A 762 -1.63 37.50 -7.02
C ALA A 762 -3.08 37.17 -6.64
N ALA A 763 -3.38 37.11 -5.34
CA ALA A 763 -4.76 37.08 -4.87
C ALA A 763 -5.46 38.43 -5.12
N GLY A 764 -6.80 38.44 -5.06
CA GLY A 764 -7.57 39.69 -5.13
C GLY A 764 -7.30 40.64 -3.96
N GLU A 765 -7.64 41.92 -4.13
CA GLU A 765 -7.51 42.92 -3.06
C GLU A 765 -8.33 42.51 -1.83
N PRO A 766 -7.74 42.52 -0.61
CA PRO A 766 -8.43 42.11 0.59
C PRO A 766 -9.49 43.13 1.02
N ALA A 767 -10.69 42.68 1.34
CA ALA A 767 -11.74 43.47 1.95
C ALA A 767 -11.77 43.24 3.47
N VAL A 768 -11.71 44.32 4.25
CA VAL A 768 -11.72 44.27 5.72
C VAL A 768 -13.10 44.63 6.26
N SER A 769 -13.60 43.83 7.21
CA SER A 769 -14.90 44.02 7.86
C SER A 769 -14.82 43.63 9.34
N ALA A 770 -15.91 43.83 10.09
CA ALA A 770 -16.01 43.48 11.52
C ALA A 770 -14.82 43.97 12.38
N VAL A 771 -14.34 45.20 12.11
CA VAL A 771 -13.19 45.78 12.79
C VAL A 771 -13.55 46.10 14.25
N ALA A 772 -12.80 45.51 15.18
CA ALA A 772 -12.90 45.74 16.61
C ALA A 772 -11.59 46.36 17.15
N GLY A 773 -11.47 46.46 18.48
CA GLY A 773 -10.23 46.93 19.13
C GLY A 773 -9.04 46.03 18.86
N THR A 774 -9.26 44.71 18.82
CA THR A 774 -8.18 43.71 18.74
C THR A 774 -8.37 42.64 17.66
N SER A 775 -9.38 42.80 16.80
CA SER A 775 -9.69 41.84 15.73
C SER A 775 -10.27 42.52 14.49
N ALA A 776 -10.23 41.81 13.36
CA ALA A 776 -10.89 42.17 12.11
C ALA A 776 -11.10 40.91 11.26
N THR A 777 -12.09 40.90 10.38
CA THR A 777 -12.29 39.84 9.38
C THR A 777 -11.82 40.33 8.02
N VAL A 778 -11.06 39.50 7.31
CA VAL A 778 -10.51 39.79 5.99
C VAL A 778 -10.97 38.74 4.99
N THR A 779 -11.46 39.16 3.83
CA THR A 779 -11.84 38.29 2.70
C THR A 779 -11.17 38.75 1.42
N TRP A 780 -10.97 37.86 0.44
CA TRP A 780 -10.36 38.20 -0.86
C TRP A 780 -10.89 37.29 -1.98
N ALA A 781 -10.61 37.65 -3.24
CA ALA A 781 -10.83 36.75 -4.37
C ALA A 781 -9.68 35.74 -4.47
N ALA A 782 -9.99 34.49 -4.81
CA ALA A 782 -9.01 33.41 -4.92
C ALA A 782 -7.93 33.74 -5.97
N SER A 783 -6.69 33.34 -5.66
CA SER A 783 -5.62 33.24 -6.65
C SER A 783 -5.84 32.00 -7.53
N SER A 784 -5.08 31.91 -8.61
CA SER A 784 -5.02 30.77 -9.52
C SER A 784 -3.58 30.33 -9.74
N ASP A 785 -3.40 29.03 -9.84
CA ASP A 785 -2.17 28.36 -10.23
C ASP A 785 -2.61 27.13 -11.05
N PRO A 786 -2.48 27.18 -12.39
CA PRO A 786 -3.00 26.12 -13.24
C PRO A 786 -2.22 24.80 -13.12
N GLU A 787 -0.99 24.84 -12.62
CA GLU A 787 -0.09 23.68 -12.50
C GLU A 787 -0.38 22.85 -11.24
N SER A 788 -0.24 23.45 -10.04
CA SER A 788 -0.33 22.75 -8.76
C SER A 788 -1.48 23.24 -7.85
N GLY A 789 -2.23 24.26 -8.28
CA GLY A 789 -3.36 24.81 -7.53
C GLY A 789 -2.92 25.58 -6.27
N ILE A 790 -3.87 26.20 -5.57
CA ILE A 790 -3.57 26.99 -4.36
C ILE A 790 -3.67 26.12 -3.10
N LYS A 791 -2.55 26.02 -2.38
CA LYS A 791 -2.43 25.31 -1.09
C LYS A 791 -2.91 26.16 0.09
N GLY A 792 -2.74 27.48 0.03
CA GLY A 792 -3.20 28.39 1.07
C GLY A 792 -2.77 29.83 0.88
N TYR A 793 -3.07 30.68 1.85
CA TYR A 793 -2.84 32.11 1.84
C TYR A 793 -2.26 32.60 3.18
N ASP A 794 -1.26 33.48 3.10
CA ASP A 794 -0.75 34.25 4.22
C ASP A 794 -1.35 35.66 4.19
N VAL A 795 -2.02 36.10 5.26
CA VAL A 795 -2.45 37.51 5.44
C VAL A 795 -1.33 38.26 6.16
N VAL A 796 -0.73 39.22 5.47
CA VAL A 796 0.51 39.87 5.90
C VAL A 796 0.27 41.35 6.15
N SER A 797 0.62 41.83 7.36
CA SER A 797 0.72 43.27 7.59
C SER A 797 2.06 43.79 7.09
N VAL A 798 2.04 44.92 6.37
CA VAL A 798 3.20 45.56 5.78
C VAL A 798 3.35 46.97 6.35
N THR A 799 4.52 47.28 6.90
CA THR A 799 4.87 48.61 7.42
C THR A 799 6.25 48.98 6.91
N GLY A 800 6.33 49.75 5.81
CA GLY A 800 7.58 49.98 5.10
C GLY A 800 8.16 48.66 4.58
N ALA A 801 9.41 48.34 4.95
CA ALA A 801 10.05 47.06 4.61
C ALA A 801 9.69 45.91 5.59
N ALA A 802 9.08 46.23 6.75
CA ALA A 802 8.74 45.22 7.75
C ALA A 802 7.46 44.48 7.35
N ARG A 803 7.51 43.15 7.41
CA ARG A 803 6.40 42.25 7.09
C ARG A 803 6.13 41.34 8.28
N LYS A 804 4.86 41.12 8.60
CA LYS A 804 4.43 40.20 9.67
C LYS A 804 3.20 39.43 9.20
N VAL A 805 3.29 38.09 9.20
CA VAL A 805 2.13 37.23 8.95
C VAL A 805 1.21 37.31 10.17
N LEU A 806 -0.06 37.65 9.93
CA LEU A 806 -1.08 37.75 10.97
C LEU A 806 -1.98 36.51 11.01
N ALA A 807 -2.13 35.81 9.89
CA ALA A 807 -2.86 34.55 9.77
C ALA A 807 -2.41 33.77 8.53
N THR A 808 -2.54 32.43 8.59
CA THR A 808 -2.38 31.53 7.45
C THR A 808 -3.63 30.66 7.36
N VAL A 809 -4.27 30.59 6.19
CA VAL A 809 -5.54 29.88 5.98
C VAL A 809 -5.56 29.16 4.63
N THR A 810 -6.42 28.16 4.47
CA THR A 810 -6.59 27.42 3.19
C THR A 810 -7.73 27.97 2.32
N GLY A 811 -8.68 28.71 2.91
CA GLY A 811 -9.77 29.38 2.20
C GLY A 811 -9.49 30.86 1.91
N THR A 812 -10.49 31.58 1.40
CA THR A 812 -10.38 33.00 1.02
C THR A 812 -10.88 33.98 2.09
N THR A 813 -10.87 33.55 3.36
CA THR A 813 -11.33 34.31 4.53
C THR A 813 -10.42 34.05 5.72
N ALA A 814 -10.04 35.09 6.46
CA ALA A 814 -9.31 34.99 7.72
C ALA A 814 -9.90 35.91 8.81
N THR A 815 -9.92 35.44 10.05
CA THR A 815 -10.21 36.27 11.23
C THR A 815 -8.90 36.62 11.90
N LEU A 816 -8.54 37.90 11.87
CA LEU A 816 -7.36 38.43 12.54
C LEU A 816 -7.67 38.67 14.02
N THR A 817 -6.73 38.31 14.88
CA THR A 817 -6.82 38.51 16.34
C THR A 817 -5.49 39.03 16.88
N GLY A 818 -5.49 39.58 18.10
CA GLY A 818 -4.28 40.11 18.73
C GLY A 818 -3.78 41.41 18.09
N LEU A 819 -4.65 42.16 17.40
CA LEU A 819 -4.32 43.47 16.86
C LEU A 819 -4.25 44.51 17.99
N THR A 820 -3.40 45.52 17.81
CA THR A 820 -3.35 46.69 18.71
C THR A 820 -4.52 47.63 18.42
N PRO A 821 -5.23 48.15 19.44
CA PRO A 821 -6.31 49.14 19.28
C PRO A 821 -5.83 50.48 18.73
N SER A 822 -6.73 51.21 18.07
CA SER A 822 -6.45 52.53 17.48
C SER A 822 -5.20 52.56 16.59
N THR A 823 -4.90 51.45 15.91
CA THR A 823 -3.68 51.24 15.13
C THR A 823 -4.04 50.99 13.67
N ALA A 824 -3.37 51.70 12.76
CA ALA A 824 -3.51 51.50 11.32
C ALA A 824 -2.69 50.29 10.86
N TYR A 825 -3.29 49.45 10.01
CA TYR A 825 -2.66 48.31 9.37
C TYR A 825 -2.79 48.46 7.85
N THR A 826 -1.73 48.12 7.13
CA THR A 826 -1.76 47.87 5.69
C THR A 826 -1.60 46.37 5.48
N LEU A 827 -2.54 45.73 4.80
CA LEU A 827 -2.57 44.28 4.59
C LEU A 827 -2.36 43.95 3.11
N VAL A 828 -1.62 42.88 2.85
CA VAL A 828 -1.59 42.15 1.58
C VAL A 828 -1.87 40.68 1.83
N VAL A 829 -2.32 39.97 0.81
CA VAL A 829 -2.52 38.53 0.83
C VAL A 829 -1.51 37.90 -0.14
N VAL A 830 -0.79 36.87 0.34
CA VAL A 830 0.18 36.11 -0.46
C VAL A 830 -0.34 34.69 -0.61
N ALA A 831 -0.59 34.27 -1.85
CA ALA A 831 -0.97 32.89 -2.15
C ALA A 831 0.25 31.95 -2.15
N ARG A 832 0.05 30.69 -1.77
CA ARG A 832 1.04 29.61 -1.91
C ARG A 832 0.44 28.48 -2.72
N ASN A 833 1.19 27.98 -3.69
CA ASN A 833 0.73 26.86 -4.52
C ASN A 833 1.10 25.49 -3.93
N GLY A 834 0.73 24.42 -4.62
CA GLY A 834 1.03 23.04 -4.25
C GLY A 834 2.53 22.76 -4.10
N ALA A 835 3.37 23.43 -4.90
CA ALA A 835 4.83 23.39 -4.81
C ALA A 835 5.43 24.24 -3.68
N GLY A 836 4.60 24.93 -2.88
CA GLY A 836 5.04 25.76 -1.76
C GLY A 836 5.64 27.11 -2.18
N LEU A 837 5.62 27.45 -3.47
CA LEU A 837 6.07 28.73 -3.99
C LEU A 837 5.09 29.84 -3.57
N ALA A 838 5.64 30.98 -3.14
CA ALA A 838 4.85 32.14 -2.76
C ALA A 838 4.64 33.05 -3.97
N GLY A 839 3.39 33.37 -4.26
CA GLY A 839 3.02 34.33 -5.28
C GLY A 839 3.37 35.78 -4.90
N PRO A 840 3.16 36.74 -5.81
CA PRO A 840 3.30 38.15 -5.50
C PRO A 840 2.24 38.61 -4.49
N ASP A 841 2.49 39.75 -3.84
CA ASP A 841 1.52 40.43 -2.99
C ASP A 841 0.25 40.77 -3.79
N SER A 842 -0.92 40.55 -3.19
CA SER A 842 -2.15 41.20 -3.64
C SER A 842 -2.01 42.73 -3.62
N PRO A 843 -2.91 43.48 -4.28
CA PRO A 843 -3.13 44.87 -3.92
C PRO A 843 -3.38 45.02 -2.41
N SER A 844 -2.93 46.13 -1.82
CA SER A 844 -2.98 46.33 -0.38
C SER A 844 -4.26 47.00 0.08
N ALA A 845 -4.82 46.57 1.21
CA ALA A 845 -5.93 47.26 1.88
C ALA A 845 -5.49 47.87 3.21
N GLN A 846 -6.10 49.00 3.58
CA GLN A 846 -5.82 49.67 4.85
C GLN A 846 -7.05 49.70 5.76
N PHE A 847 -6.83 49.53 7.06
CA PHE A 847 -7.85 49.74 8.08
C PHE A 847 -7.23 50.19 9.40
N THR A 848 -8.03 50.79 10.27
CA THR A 848 -7.62 51.20 11.62
C THR A 848 -8.53 50.50 12.63
N THR A 849 -7.92 49.78 13.58
CA THR A 849 -8.66 49.14 14.68
C THR A 849 -9.38 50.18 15.54
N LEU A 850 -10.49 49.80 16.14
CA LEU A 850 -11.24 50.67 17.05
C LEU A 850 -10.46 50.88 18.36
N PRO A 851 -10.82 51.86 19.20
CA PRO A 851 -10.37 51.92 20.58
C PRO A 851 -10.90 50.72 21.40
N ASP A 852 -10.14 50.23 22.38
CA ASP A 852 -10.55 49.15 23.31
C ASP A 852 -11.78 49.51 24.16
N LYS A 853 -12.16 50.78 24.20
CA LYS A 853 -13.34 51.29 24.88
C LYS A 853 -13.80 52.60 24.22
N PRO A 854 -15.08 52.75 23.83
CA PRO A 854 -15.56 54.00 23.26
C PRO A 854 -15.63 55.10 24.32
N ALA A 855 -14.97 56.24 24.08
CA ALA A 855 -14.83 57.39 24.99
C ALA A 855 -16.11 58.25 25.11
N GLY A 856 -17.28 57.62 25.02
CA GLY A 856 -18.51 58.27 24.56
C GLY A 856 -19.52 58.73 25.60
N GLY A 857 -19.50 58.27 26.85
CA GLY A 857 -20.60 58.53 27.80
C GLY A 857 -22.00 58.11 27.31
N CYS A 858 -22.07 57.31 26.24
CA CYS A 858 -23.27 56.73 25.67
C CYS A 858 -22.97 55.33 25.12
N ALA A 859 -23.98 54.46 25.11
CA ALA A 859 -23.97 53.18 24.41
C ALA A 859 -25.26 53.02 23.59
N VAL A 860 -25.20 52.35 22.44
CA VAL A 860 -26.35 52.10 21.57
C VAL A 860 -26.37 50.64 21.16
N THR A 861 -27.42 49.91 21.57
CA THR A 861 -27.69 48.59 21.01
C THR A 861 -28.62 48.72 19.81
N TYR A 862 -28.36 47.93 18.77
CA TYR A 862 -29.17 47.86 17.55
C TYR A 862 -29.44 46.39 17.23
N THR A 863 -30.70 46.01 17.11
CA THR A 863 -31.12 44.69 16.64
C THR A 863 -32.15 44.84 15.53
N ALA A 864 -31.99 44.06 14.46
CA ALA A 864 -32.92 44.04 13.34
C ALA A 864 -33.49 42.63 13.14
N ASN A 865 -34.81 42.54 13.03
CA ASN A 865 -35.49 41.35 12.55
C ASN A 865 -35.91 41.59 11.09
N THR A 866 -35.37 40.78 10.18
CA THR A 866 -35.42 41.03 8.74
C THR A 866 -36.24 39.95 8.03
N TRP A 867 -37.02 40.35 7.04
CA TRP A 867 -37.75 39.48 6.11
C TRP A 867 -37.64 40.06 4.69
N ASN A 868 -38.05 39.30 3.67
CA ASN A 868 -38.09 39.68 2.25
C ASN A 868 -37.40 41.02 1.91
N SER A 869 -38.16 42.10 1.70
CA SER A 869 -37.64 43.44 1.43
C SER A 869 -37.86 44.43 2.58
N GLY A 870 -38.08 43.94 3.81
CA GLY A 870 -38.44 44.75 4.97
C GLY A 870 -37.78 44.29 6.28
N PHE A 871 -37.71 45.17 7.27
CA PHE A 871 -37.18 44.82 8.59
C PHE A 871 -37.78 45.71 9.67
N THR A 872 -37.76 45.20 10.90
CA THR A 872 -38.03 45.98 12.12
C THR A 872 -36.73 46.10 12.91
N ALA A 873 -36.34 47.33 13.24
CA ALA A 873 -35.18 47.63 14.05
C ALA A 873 -35.58 48.15 15.44
N ALA A 874 -35.00 47.56 16.48
CA ALA A 874 -35.08 48.03 17.85
C ALA A 874 -33.73 48.59 18.30
N LEU A 875 -33.75 49.77 18.90
CA LEU A 875 -32.55 50.43 19.41
C LEU A 875 -32.73 50.78 20.89
N THR A 876 -31.67 50.64 21.67
CA THR A 876 -31.64 51.14 23.05
C THR A 876 -30.47 52.08 23.22
N LEU A 877 -30.75 53.34 23.57
CA LEU A 877 -29.73 54.34 23.87
C LEU A 877 -29.54 54.36 25.39
N THR A 878 -28.32 54.15 25.85
CA THR A 878 -27.96 54.16 27.28
C THR A 878 -27.04 55.34 27.57
N ASN A 879 -27.37 56.12 28.60
CA ASN A 879 -26.47 57.13 29.14
C ASN A 879 -25.44 56.46 30.04
N THR A 880 -24.23 56.22 29.53
CA THR A 880 -23.13 55.63 30.30
C THR A 880 -22.21 56.68 30.93
N GLY A 881 -22.52 57.96 30.75
CA GLY A 881 -21.83 59.09 31.36
C GLY A 881 -22.28 59.36 32.80
N THR A 882 -21.73 60.40 33.41
CA THR A 882 -22.01 60.80 34.80
C THR A 882 -23.02 61.95 34.93
N THR A 883 -23.47 62.52 33.81
CA THR A 883 -24.43 63.64 33.77
C THR A 883 -25.71 63.21 33.06
N ALA A 884 -26.88 63.55 33.60
CA ALA A 884 -28.16 63.28 32.96
C ALA A 884 -28.27 64.00 31.61
N TRP A 885 -28.79 63.32 30.60
CA TRP A 885 -29.20 63.97 29.35
C TRP A 885 -30.50 64.71 29.60
N THR A 886 -30.58 65.96 29.19
CA THR A 886 -31.83 66.74 29.18
C THR A 886 -32.60 66.58 27.87
N THR A 887 -31.90 66.17 26.81
CA THR A 887 -32.42 65.74 25.50
C THR A 887 -31.40 64.81 24.84
N TRP A 888 -31.80 64.10 23.79
CA TRP A 888 -30.89 63.28 22.99
C TRP A 888 -31.21 63.37 21.49
N ALA A 889 -30.16 63.27 20.69
CA ALA A 889 -30.22 63.14 19.23
C ALA A 889 -29.27 62.03 18.78
N LEU A 890 -29.84 60.93 18.28
CA LEU A 890 -29.10 59.82 17.69
C LEU A 890 -28.83 60.09 16.21
N LYS A 891 -27.60 59.78 15.77
CA LYS A 891 -27.25 59.70 14.35
C LYS A 891 -26.48 58.43 14.03
N PHE A 892 -26.80 57.83 12.88
CA PHE A 892 -26.05 56.74 12.26
C PHE A 892 -26.28 56.73 10.74
N SER A 893 -25.48 55.97 10.01
CA SER A 893 -25.63 55.81 8.56
C SER A 893 -25.86 54.35 8.22
N PHE A 894 -26.80 54.08 7.33
CA PHE A 894 -26.98 52.75 6.78
C PHE A 894 -25.84 52.42 5.79
N PRO A 895 -25.30 51.18 5.82
CA PRO A 895 -24.22 50.77 4.92
C PRO A 895 -24.71 50.42 3.51
N GLY A 896 -26.02 50.27 3.29
CA GLY A 896 -26.60 49.86 2.02
C GLY A 896 -27.82 50.71 1.62
N SER A 897 -28.78 50.08 0.92
CA SER A 897 -29.96 50.75 0.37
C SER A 897 -31.11 50.93 1.37
N GLN A 898 -30.87 50.72 2.67
CA GLN A 898 -31.93 50.74 3.68
C GLN A 898 -32.64 52.10 3.78
N LYS A 899 -33.96 52.06 3.95
CA LYS A 899 -34.82 53.23 4.16
C LYS A 899 -35.72 53.05 5.38
N VAL A 900 -35.77 54.05 6.25
CA VAL A 900 -36.75 54.11 7.35
C VAL A 900 -38.13 54.41 6.74
N THR A 901 -39.12 53.56 7.01
CA THR A 901 -40.48 53.72 6.49
C THR A 901 -41.46 54.21 7.55
N GLN A 902 -41.34 53.74 8.80
CA GLN A 902 -42.19 54.17 9.91
C GLN A 902 -41.47 53.99 11.25
N GLY A 903 -41.28 55.09 11.99
CA GLY A 903 -40.62 55.06 13.31
C GLY A 903 -41.57 55.31 14.49
N TRP A 904 -41.14 54.91 15.69
CA TRP A 904 -41.80 55.23 16.96
C TRP A 904 -40.78 55.60 18.05
N SER A 905 -41.26 56.15 19.16
CA SER A 905 -40.45 56.55 20.31
C SER A 905 -39.34 57.58 20.03
N ALA A 906 -39.31 58.18 18.84
CA ALA A 906 -38.46 59.29 18.44
C ALA A 906 -39.08 60.03 17.25
N THR A 907 -38.61 61.25 16.97
CA THR A 907 -38.86 61.89 15.67
C THR A 907 -37.76 61.47 14.70
N TRP A 908 -38.13 60.75 13.65
CA TRP A 908 -37.19 60.16 12.69
C TRP A 908 -37.08 60.98 11.41
N SER A 909 -35.86 61.12 10.89
CA SER A 909 -35.59 61.69 9.58
C SER A 909 -34.44 60.96 8.92
N GLN A 910 -34.46 60.88 7.59
CA GLN A 910 -33.39 60.26 6.81
C GLN A 910 -33.08 61.11 5.58
N SER A 911 -31.79 61.33 5.31
CA SER A 911 -31.29 61.94 4.08
C SER A 911 -30.22 61.03 3.50
N GLY A 912 -30.43 60.49 2.30
CA GLY A 912 -29.52 59.48 1.74
C GLY A 912 -29.40 58.25 2.67
N PRO A 913 -28.19 57.82 3.06
CA PRO A 913 -27.99 56.76 4.05
C PRO A 913 -28.07 57.23 5.50
N ASP A 914 -28.04 58.55 5.75
CA ASP A 914 -27.91 59.12 7.09
C ASP A 914 -29.27 59.23 7.79
N VAL A 915 -29.37 58.63 8.98
CA VAL A 915 -30.57 58.61 9.80
C VAL A 915 -30.34 59.44 11.06
N THR A 916 -31.31 60.32 11.36
CA THR A 916 -31.36 61.08 12.61
C THR A 916 -32.65 60.78 13.36
N ALA A 917 -32.54 60.47 14.65
CA ALA A 917 -33.66 60.31 15.56
C ALA A 917 -33.52 61.26 16.74
N THR A 918 -34.51 62.12 16.98
CA THR A 918 -34.51 63.07 18.11
C THR A 918 -35.54 62.72 19.16
N ALA A 919 -35.22 63.06 20.40
CA ALA A 919 -36.09 62.85 21.55
C ALA A 919 -37.48 63.47 21.36
N MET A 920 -38.49 62.78 21.89
CA MET A 920 -39.84 63.33 22.06
C MET A 920 -39.97 63.99 23.43
N PRO A 921 -40.99 64.84 23.64
CA PRO A 921 -41.12 65.60 24.89
C PRO A 921 -41.12 64.76 26.18
N TRP A 922 -41.56 63.49 26.12
CA TRP A 922 -41.68 62.60 27.27
C TRP A 922 -40.47 61.68 27.51
N ASN A 923 -39.50 61.57 26.58
CA ASN A 923 -38.34 60.69 26.73
C ASN A 923 -36.98 61.37 26.52
N GLY A 924 -36.92 62.69 26.45
CA GLY A 924 -35.64 63.41 26.30
C GLY A 924 -34.73 63.34 27.52
N SER A 925 -35.28 63.19 28.72
CA SER A 925 -34.48 63.11 29.96
C SER A 925 -34.03 61.67 30.23
N VAL A 926 -32.71 61.44 30.27
CA VAL A 926 -32.12 60.12 30.53
C VAL A 926 -31.01 60.24 31.58
N ALA A 927 -31.28 59.78 32.80
CA ALA A 927 -30.31 59.79 33.89
C ALA A 927 -29.11 58.86 33.61
N PRO A 928 -27.94 59.09 34.25
CA PRO A 928 -26.81 58.17 34.22
C PRO A 928 -27.23 56.72 34.52
N GLY A 929 -26.75 55.78 33.73
CA GLY A 929 -27.07 54.34 33.82
C GLY A 929 -28.49 53.98 33.37
N LYS A 930 -29.28 54.93 32.84
CA LYS A 930 -30.62 54.66 32.31
C LYS A 930 -30.61 54.60 30.78
N SER A 931 -31.65 53.97 30.25
CA SER A 931 -31.80 53.71 28.83
C SER A 931 -33.15 54.17 28.31
N VAL A 932 -33.19 54.54 27.03
CA VAL A 932 -34.41 54.82 26.28
C VAL A 932 -34.51 53.88 25.07
N PRO A 933 -35.56 53.05 24.99
CA PRO A 933 -35.81 52.20 23.82
C PRO A 933 -36.55 52.98 22.74
N ILE A 934 -36.10 52.83 21.49
CA ILE A 934 -36.72 53.40 20.30
C ILE A 934 -36.75 52.36 19.18
N GLY A 935 -37.50 52.60 18.10
CA GLY A 935 -37.50 51.66 16.98
C GLY A 935 -38.16 52.19 15.72
N PHE A 936 -38.00 51.43 14.64
CA PHE A 936 -38.61 51.73 13.35
C PHE A 936 -38.76 50.48 12.48
N ASN A 937 -39.67 50.55 11.52
CA ASN A 937 -39.72 49.67 10.36
C ASN A 937 -38.97 50.31 9.20
N GLY A 938 -38.30 49.49 8.39
CA GLY A 938 -37.56 49.91 7.21
C GLY A 938 -37.69 48.94 6.04
N SER A 939 -37.24 49.39 4.87
CA SER A 939 -37.13 48.62 3.63
C SER A 939 -35.69 48.58 3.13
N TYR A 940 -35.35 47.59 2.31
CA TYR A 940 -34.01 47.45 1.72
C TYR A 940 -34.04 46.61 0.43
N THR A 941 -32.94 46.67 -0.34
CA THR A 941 -32.64 45.76 -1.46
C THR A 941 -31.25 45.15 -1.27
N GLY A 942 -31.05 43.89 -1.66
CA GLY A 942 -29.77 43.21 -1.47
C GLY A 942 -29.57 42.74 -0.02
N THR A 943 -28.52 43.20 0.66
CA THR A 943 -28.17 42.76 2.03
C THR A 943 -28.55 43.80 3.07
N ASN A 944 -29.18 43.39 4.17
CA ASN A 944 -29.51 44.26 5.30
C ASN A 944 -28.42 44.27 6.38
N SER A 945 -27.28 44.92 6.12
CA SER A 945 -26.19 45.02 7.11
C SER A 945 -26.48 46.09 8.18
N ASN A 946 -26.16 45.79 9.44
CA ASN A 946 -26.36 46.72 10.56
C ASN A 946 -25.43 47.95 10.47
N PRO A 947 -25.83 49.12 10.99
CA PRO A 947 -24.93 50.27 11.13
C PRO A 947 -23.76 49.96 12.06
N ALA A 948 -22.56 50.42 11.69
CA ALA A 948 -21.32 50.13 12.43
C ALA A 948 -20.94 51.21 13.46
N ALA A 949 -21.53 52.40 13.37
CA ALA A 949 -21.20 53.52 14.25
C ALA A 949 -22.44 54.35 14.58
N PHE A 950 -22.54 54.76 15.84
CA PHE A 950 -23.62 55.59 16.36
C PHE A 950 -23.05 56.80 17.07
N THR A 951 -23.76 57.92 16.99
CA THR A 951 -23.50 59.08 17.86
C THR A 951 -24.76 59.52 18.58
N VAL A 952 -24.64 59.89 19.86
CA VAL A 952 -25.72 60.53 20.63
C VAL A 952 -25.24 61.89 21.09
N ASN A 953 -26.00 62.94 20.78
CA ASN A 953 -25.63 64.34 21.07
C ASN A 953 -24.25 64.73 20.52
N GLY A 954 -23.89 64.18 19.36
CA GLY A 954 -22.61 64.42 18.69
C GLY A 954 -21.41 63.67 19.29
N LYS A 955 -21.61 62.81 20.29
CA LYS A 955 -20.56 61.94 20.85
C LYS A 955 -20.69 60.51 20.31
N ALA A 956 -19.58 59.90 19.91
CA ALA A 956 -19.55 58.50 19.46
C ALA A 956 -19.94 57.54 20.60
N CYS A 957 -20.84 56.60 20.33
CA CYS A 957 -21.34 55.64 21.31
C CYS A 957 -20.82 54.24 21.04
N GLY A 958 -20.67 53.47 22.12
CA GLY A 958 -20.30 52.05 22.08
C GLY A 958 -21.43 51.08 21.90
#